data_AF-A0A8H7SYY8-F1
#
_entry.id   AF-A0A8H7SYY8-F1
#
_cell.length_a   1.000
_cell.length_b   1.000
_cell.length_c   1.000
_cell.angle_alpha   90.00
_cell.angle_beta   90.00
_cell.angle_gamma   90.00
#
_symmetry.space_group_name_H-M   'P 1'
#
loop_
_entity.id
_entity.type
_entity.pdbx_description
1 polymer ?
#
loop_
_entity_poly.entity_id
_entity_poly.type
_entity_poly.pdbx_seq_one_letter_code
_entity_poly.pdbx_strand_id
1 'polypeptide(L)'
;MFSARLLPSFKRTAFTQSKRLSSQLSASKLKITKTDTLKPLVANNELVFGNTFTDHMVTVNWDEEKGWAAPEIRPYENLSLAPSAVVFHYASECFEGMKAYKDEHGKIRLFRPEMNMARMNRSTARIALPGFDGDELIKIIGEYLKTDDRWIPEGKGYSLYLRPTMIGTQEVLGVNPPTKALLFVIGCPVGPYYKTGFNAVRLLATTEYVRAWPRGTGEAKIGGNYAPGLLPQRLAAEKGYQQNLWLFGDEHALTEVGTMNLFILLKNDNGDLELVTPPLDGSILPGVTRDSIISLAKEWKEFEVKERPMTMPELRDYIKAGRVVEMFGCGTACVVSPIKEIGYLGEDLKIPLDPKDSTSQAGPYTKRFNDSINAIQYAVRAKYYQPTIIKIYDMATASTGNFRSKLRAMLNRPQDSNTNQQVVADQYQSSHIMQCPTAMALLFLLALETILICIMESFILYYHSKIFAACQFSLNTIGLGQVDFIYHGLYMATPIYQLCLYLDTLRQRNVFQLFTLILFGGLMVIFSGIQTMQHMIFEQNGCDPWNQNSNNITFPNTTLSSSLKMSVIISNTTKPVSIYQDTMDTNISNIRPFEYSSLAIIILVFFIMLICVIKLYKLFRWNNYLFHTFANDMRLRNALISWAIFTGLLKIDFFFAFAYAIQLVPTALLGYTSIPLFEGALVFAISFIAFLLAIHSIRNEDMRTLGVFNTIVLGSIGYFGNRLYTFGIHREIDPFLLTRHDLLFTTLILTLLMILTLCSGLVCVRNVVLNKVRILQDFKCVCPTCYFHSTSTESDTPQESSNLEAASQDMGNLPYHNK
;
A
#
# COMPACT_ATOMS: atom_id res chain seq x y z
N MET A 1 -60.04 12.20 29.42
CA MET A 1 -59.12 13.09 30.17
C MET A 1 -57.97 13.43 29.22
N PHE A 2 -58.15 14.43 28.35
CA PHE A 2 -57.76 15.86 28.54
C PHE A 2 -56.24 15.99 28.72
N SER A 3 -55.46 16.81 28.00
CA SER A 3 -55.69 17.95 27.08
C SER A 3 -54.31 18.28 26.46
N ALA A 4 -54.11 18.30 25.13
CA ALA A 4 -54.15 19.44 24.20
C ALA A 4 -53.28 20.69 24.53
N ARG A 5 -52.34 21.03 23.60
CA ARG A 5 -52.13 22.32 22.84
C ARG A 5 -50.69 22.38 22.27
N LEU A 6 -50.43 22.33 20.94
CA LEU A 6 -50.42 23.44 19.93
C LEU A 6 -49.52 24.63 20.40
N LEU A 7 -48.44 25.09 19.76
CA LEU A 7 -48.08 25.33 18.33
C LEU A 7 -46.54 25.66 18.21
N PRO A 8 -45.98 25.91 16.99
CA PRO A 8 -44.57 25.72 16.62
C PRO A 8 -43.74 27.00 16.52
N SER A 9 -42.42 26.85 16.57
CA SER A 9 -41.42 27.61 15.79
C SER A 9 -40.04 27.32 16.38
N PHE A 10 -39.21 26.54 15.69
CA PHE A 10 -37.77 26.81 15.53
C PHE A 10 -37.20 25.85 14.48
N LYS A 11 -37.17 26.30 13.22
CA LYS A 11 -36.21 25.81 12.25
C LYS A 11 -34.82 26.21 12.73
N ARG A 12 -33.93 25.25 12.96
CA ARG A 12 -32.48 25.39 12.70
C ARG A 12 -31.80 24.03 12.67
N THR A 13 -31.57 23.56 11.44
CA THR A 13 -30.40 22.77 11.02
C THR A 13 -30.05 21.53 11.83
N ALA A 14 -30.57 20.40 11.35
CA ALA A 14 -29.82 19.16 11.35
C ALA A 14 -28.37 19.42 10.91
N PHE A 15 -27.42 18.88 11.66
CA PHE A 15 -26.03 18.73 11.21
C PHE A 15 -26.01 17.68 10.08
N THR A 16 -26.49 18.08 8.91
CA THR A 16 -25.98 17.57 7.65
C THR A 16 -24.53 18.00 7.54
N GLN A 17 -23.61 17.08 7.82
CA GLN A 17 -22.35 17.00 7.09
C GLN A 17 -22.24 15.55 6.58
N SER A 18 -22.83 15.13 5.45
CA SER A 18 -22.64 15.68 4.11
C SER A 18 -21.68 16.86 4.10
N LYS A 19 -20.38 16.59 4.24
CA LYS A 19 -19.47 17.39 3.41
C LYS A 19 -19.90 17.02 2.00
N ARG A 20 -20.82 17.86 1.51
CA ARG A 20 -21.26 18.02 0.13
C ARG A 20 -20.09 17.70 -0.76
N LEU A 21 -20.34 17.10 -1.93
CA LEU A 21 -19.38 17.09 -3.02
C LEU A 21 -18.64 18.43 -3.00
N SER A 22 -17.39 18.47 -2.53
CA SER A 22 -16.52 19.58 -2.88
C SER A 22 -16.53 19.53 -4.39
N SER A 23 -16.96 20.62 -5.04
CA SER A 23 -17.24 20.56 -6.47
C SER A 23 -15.99 20.04 -7.16
N GLN A 24 -16.13 18.92 -7.86
CA GLN A 24 -15.06 18.41 -8.69
C GLN A 24 -14.88 19.37 -9.86
N LEU A 25 -13.64 19.51 -10.34
CA LEU A 25 -13.37 20.21 -11.59
C LEU A 25 -14.28 19.61 -12.67
N SER A 26 -15.03 20.45 -13.38
CA SER A 26 -15.88 19.98 -14.46
C SER A 26 -15.90 20.92 -15.64
N ALA A 27 -15.61 20.36 -16.82
CA ALA A 27 -15.68 21.04 -18.10
C ALA A 27 -17.10 21.49 -18.44
N SER A 28 -18.13 20.82 -17.92
CA SER A 28 -19.54 21.20 -18.14
C SER A 28 -19.91 22.58 -17.57
N LYS A 29 -19.12 23.09 -16.61
CA LYS A 29 -19.31 24.40 -15.98
C LYS A 29 -18.44 25.50 -16.60
N LEU A 30 -17.71 25.18 -17.67
CA LEU A 30 -16.76 26.09 -18.32
C LEU A 30 -17.46 27.36 -18.82
N LYS A 31 -16.91 28.51 -18.43
CA LYS A 31 -17.29 29.81 -18.98
C LYS A 31 -16.21 30.27 -19.94
N ILE A 32 -16.62 30.87 -21.06
CA ILE A 32 -15.70 31.39 -22.07
C ILE A 32 -15.98 32.88 -22.25
N THR A 33 -14.98 33.70 -21.99
CA THR A 33 -14.97 35.14 -22.22
C THR A 33 -13.86 35.45 -23.22
N LYS A 34 -14.23 35.88 -24.42
CA LYS A 34 -13.27 36.22 -25.46
C LYS A 34 -12.73 37.65 -25.28
N THR A 35 -11.49 37.88 -25.67
CA THR A 35 -10.94 39.24 -25.75
C THR A 35 -11.57 40.03 -26.90
N ASP A 36 -11.74 41.33 -26.70
CA ASP A 36 -12.21 42.26 -27.75
C ASP A 36 -11.08 42.63 -28.72
N THR A 37 -9.82 42.50 -28.29
CA THR A 37 -8.63 42.84 -29.09
C THR A 37 -7.67 41.65 -29.14
N LEU A 38 -7.34 41.21 -30.36
CA LEU A 38 -6.39 40.12 -30.60
C LEU A 38 -4.96 40.66 -30.73
N LYS A 39 -3.97 39.98 -30.14
CA LYS A 39 -2.56 40.31 -30.31
C LYS A 39 -2.10 39.92 -31.72
N PRO A 40 -1.09 40.62 -32.30
CA PRO A 40 -0.50 40.23 -33.57
C PRO A 40 0.16 38.84 -33.47
N LEU A 41 0.06 38.04 -34.53
CA LEU A 41 0.76 36.77 -34.63
C LEU A 41 2.24 37.01 -34.96
N VAL A 42 3.12 36.16 -34.43
CA VAL A 42 4.55 36.13 -34.73
C VAL A 42 4.80 35.09 -35.80
N ALA A 43 5.64 35.41 -36.78
CA ALA A 43 5.99 34.47 -37.85
C ALA A 43 6.76 33.25 -37.28
N ASN A 44 6.56 32.07 -37.88
CA ASN A 44 7.13 30.81 -37.38
C ASN A 44 8.65 30.87 -37.16
N ASN A 45 9.38 31.46 -38.09
CA ASN A 45 10.85 31.61 -38.04
C ASN A 45 11.36 32.57 -36.94
N GLU A 46 10.46 33.35 -36.33
CA GLU A 46 10.76 34.30 -35.26
C GLU A 46 10.33 33.78 -33.88
N LEU A 47 9.69 32.61 -33.81
CA LEU A 47 9.20 32.04 -32.56
C LEU A 47 10.36 31.68 -31.61
N VAL A 48 10.33 32.29 -30.42
CA VAL A 48 11.24 31.98 -29.31
C VAL A 48 10.46 31.33 -28.18
N PHE A 49 10.96 30.20 -27.68
CA PHE A 49 10.33 29.44 -26.61
C PHE A 49 10.03 30.31 -25.38
N GLY A 50 8.77 30.35 -24.95
CA GLY A 50 8.33 31.01 -23.72
C GLY A 50 8.25 32.54 -23.77
N ASN A 51 8.29 33.16 -24.96
CA ASN A 51 8.33 34.62 -25.10
C ASN A 51 6.98 35.22 -25.53
N THR A 52 6.28 34.57 -26.46
CA THR A 52 4.96 35.02 -26.94
C THR A 52 3.87 34.16 -26.32
N PHE A 53 2.78 34.78 -25.86
CA PHE A 53 1.63 34.08 -25.26
C PHE A 53 0.35 34.37 -26.01
N THR A 54 -0.57 33.40 -26.02
CA THR A 54 -1.85 33.51 -26.74
C THR A 54 -2.78 34.57 -26.15
N ASP A 55 -3.92 34.80 -26.80
CA ASP A 55 -4.89 35.82 -26.42
C ASP A 55 -5.63 35.47 -25.11
N HIS A 56 -5.81 34.18 -24.81
CA HIS A 56 -6.57 33.72 -23.65
C HIS A 56 -5.73 32.84 -22.71
N MET A 57 -6.26 32.60 -21.51
CA MET A 57 -5.77 31.64 -20.54
C MET A 57 -6.93 30.89 -19.88
N VAL A 58 -6.67 29.69 -19.36
CA VAL A 58 -7.60 28.98 -18.47
C VAL A 58 -7.28 29.35 -17.03
N THR A 59 -8.29 29.57 -16.20
CA THR A 59 -8.14 29.73 -14.74
C THR A 59 -9.25 29.00 -13.98
N VAL A 60 -8.88 28.37 -12.87
CA VAL A 60 -9.80 27.69 -11.96
C VAL A 60 -9.33 27.86 -10.52
N ASN A 61 -10.13 28.56 -9.72
CA ASN A 61 -9.89 28.68 -8.28
C ASN A 61 -10.31 27.41 -7.54
N TRP A 62 -9.59 27.09 -6.47
CA TRP A 62 -9.95 26.05 -5.52
C TRP A 62 -9.88 26.57 -4.09
N ASP A 63 -10.82 26.12 -3.27
CA ASP A 63 -10.92 26.43 -1.85
C ASP A 63 -11.29 25.16 -1.09
N GLU A 64 -10.67 24.92 0.07
CA GLU A 64 -10.86 23.69 0.85
C GLU A 64 -12.32 23.45 1.27
N GLU A 65 -13.08 24.50 1.53
CA GLU A 65 -14.48 24.41 1.95
C GLU A 65 -15.42 24.18 0.78
N LYS A 66 -15.13 24.80 -0.38
CA LYS A 66 -16.04 24.85 -1.54
C LYS A 66 -15.68 23.86 -2.65
N GLY A 67 -14.43 23.44 -2.75
CA GLY A 67 -13.89 22.67 -3.86
C GLY A 67 -13.50 23.54 -5.06
N TRP A 68 -13.50 22.94 -6.25
CA TRP A 68 -13.16 23.60 -7.50
C TRP A 68 -14.28 24.54 -7.97
N ALA A 69 -13.95 25.79 -8.25
CA ALA A 69 -14.84 26.74 -8.89
C ALA A 69 -15.14 26.34 -10.36
N ALA A 70 -16.06 27.06 -11.00
CA ALA A 70 -16.27 26.93 -12.43
C ALA A 70 -14.97 27.32 -13.18
N PRO A 71 -14.49 26.50 -14.13
CA PRO A 71 -13.34 26.88 -14.94
C PRO A 71 -13.70 28.02 -15.90
N GLU A 72 -12.74 28.88 -16.17
CA GLU A 72 -12.93 30.04 -17.04
C GLU A 72 -11.82 30.07 -18.10
N ILE A 73 -12.20 30.17 -19.38
CA ILE A 73 -11.32 30.68 -20.44
C ILE A 73 -11.59 32.17 -20.51
N ARG A 74 -10.55 32.99 -20.31
CA ARG A 74 -10.65 34.44 -20.25
C ARG A 74 -9.42 35.09 -20.90
N PRO A 75 -9.45 36.40 -21.21
CA PRO A 75 -8.30 37.09 -21.77
C PRO A 75 -7.05 36.88 -20.90
N TYR A 76 -5.89 36.75 -21.53
CA TYR A 76 -4.61 36.62 -20.85
C TYR A 76 -4.32 37.89 -20.03
N GLU A 77 -4.08 37.73 -18.74
CA GLU A 77 -3.84 38.83 -17.81
C GLU A 77 -2.83 38.47 -16.71
N ASN A 78 -2.36 39.49 -15.99
CA ASN A 78 -1.53 39.30 -14.80
C ASN A 78 -2.33 38.66 -13.67
N LEU A 79 -1.68 37.80 -12.88
CA LEU A 79 -2.28 37.25 -11.67
C LEU A 79 -2.20 38.28 -10.52
N SER A 80 -3.35 38.59 -9.92
CA SER A 80 -3.43 39.40 -8.70
C SER A 80 -3.41 38.48 -7.47
N LEU A 81 -2.30 38.46 -6.75
CA LEU A 81 -2.10 37.62 -5.56
C LEU A 81 -1.65 38.48 -4.38
N ALA A 82 -2.09 38.14 -3.17
CA ALA A 82 -1.58 38.79 -1.97
C ALA A 82 -0.07 38.53 -1.84
N PRO A 83 0.73 39.50 -1.35
CA PRO A 83 2.16 39.28 -1.10
C PRO A 83 2.45 38.15 -0.12
N SER A 84 1.51 37.84 0.78
CA SER A 84 1.57 36.72 1.73
C SER A 84 1.20 35.36 1.13
N ALA A 85 0.90 35.28 -0.17
CA ALA A 85 0.54 34.02 -0.81
C ALA A 85 1.69 33.01 -0.72
N VAL A 86 1.39 31.80 -0.22
CA VAL A 86 2.39 30.74 0.06
C VAL A 86 3.28 30.36 -1.12
N VAL A 87 2.81 30.54 -2.36
CA VAL A 87 3.63 30.32 -3.57
C VAL A 87 4.92 31.16 -3.57
N PHE A 88 4.86 32.41 -3.13
CA PHE A 88 6.01 33.32 -3.14
C PHE A 88 7.06 32.98 -2.08
N HIS A 89 6.67 32.29 -1.01
CA HIS A 89 7.53 32.05 0.15
C HIS A 89 8.07 30.62 0.20
N TYR A 90 7.25 29.64 -0.20
CA TYR A 90 7.54 28.21 0.03
C TYR A 90 7.48 27.37 -1.23
N ALA A 91 7.44 27.99 -2.42
CA ALA A 91 7.36 27.31 -3.71
C ALA A 91 6.25 26.25 -3.76
N SER A 92 5.09 26.57 -3.17
CA SER A 92 3.88 25.74 -3.22
C SER A 92 3.28 25.78 -4.62
N GLU A 93 4.01 25.21 -5.59
CA GLU A 93 3.69 25.26 -6.99
C GLU A 93 4.21 24.04 -7.76
N CYS A 94 3.42 23.61 -8.75
CA CYS A 94 3.85 22.62 -9.73
C CYS A 94 3.32 22.99 -11.10
N PHE A 95 3.95 22.46 -12.14
CA PHE A 95 3.56 22.76 -13.51
C PHE A 95 3.67 21.53 -14.40
N GLU A 96 3.05 21.61 -15.57
CA GLU A 96 3.15 20.65 -16.64
C GLU A 96 3.67 21.28 -17.93
N GLY A 97 4.08 20.40 -18.86
CA GLY A 97 4.59 20.80 -20.15
C GLY A 97 4.18 19.82 -21.23
N MET A 98 3.22 20.21 -22.05
CA MET A 98 2.74 19.45 -23.20
C MET A 98 2.58 20.34 -24.43
N LYS A 99 2.27 19.75 -25.58
CA LYS A 99 2.18 20.46 -26.85
C LYS A 99 0.92 20.07 -27.61
N ALA A 100 0.34 21.05 -28.30
CA ALA A 100 -0.68 20.87 -29.31
C ALA A 100 -0.07 21.06 -30.71
N TYR A 101 -0.52 20.24 -31.65
CA TYR A 101 -0.01 20.19 -33.02
C TYR A 101 -1.17 20.31 -34.00
N LYS A 102 -0.95 20.95 -35.15
CA LYS A 102 -1.84 20.88 -36.31
C LYS A 102 -1.31 19.83 -37.29
N ASP A 103 -2.22 18.99 -37.76
CA ASP A 103 -1.92 18.02 -38.82
C ASP A 103 -2.01 18.64 -40.21
N GLU A 104 -1.73 17.84 -41.25
CA GLU A 104 -1.85 18.26 -42.65
C GLU A 104 -3.27 18.67 -43.09
N HIS A 105 -4.28 18.34 -42.28
CA HIS A 105 -5.68 18.69 -42.48
C HIS A 105 -6.15 19.81 -41.51
N GLY A 106 -5.23 20.47 -40.79
CA GLY A 106 -5.53 21.53 -39.83
C GLY A 106 -6.14 21.04 -38.51
N LYS A 107 -6.19 19.73 -38.25
CA LYS A 107 -6.76 19.16 -37.03
C LYS A 107 -5.82 19.30 -35.85
N ILE A 108 -6.37 19.75 -34.72
CA ILE A 108 -5.63 19.90 -33.46
C ILE A 108 -5.46 18.55 -32.77
N ARG A 109 -4.23 18.26 -32.34
CA ARG A 109 -3.89 17.04 -31.62
C ARG A 109 -3.04 17.28 -30.38
N LEU A 110 -3.26 16.44 -29.37
CA LEU A 110 -2.44 16.37 -28.16
C LEU A 110 -1.68 15.04 -28.08
N PHE A 111 -0.41 15.11 -27.71
CA PHE A 111 0.45 13.93 -27.54
C PHE A 111 0.43 13.44 -26.10
N ARG A 112 -0.17 12.26 -25.87
CA ARG A 112 -0.31 11.61 -24.55
C ARG A 112 -0.67 12.55 -23.38
N PRO A 113 -1.69 13.43 -23.52
CA PRO A 113 -2.05 14.40 -22.49
C PRO A 113 -2.44 13.75 -21.14
N GLU A 114 -3.01 12.55 -21.16
CA GLU A 114 -3.37 11.77 -19.98
C GLU A 114 -2.19 11.49 -19.05
N MET A 115 -1.00 11.26 -19.62
CA MET A 115 0.21 11.05 -18.82
C MET A 115 0.67 12.35 -18.14
N ASN A 116 0.50 13.49 -18.80
CA ASN A 116 0.79 14.79 -18.21
C ASN A 116 -0.19 15.08 -17.07
N MET A 117 -1.48 14.79 -17.24
CA MET A 117 -2.47 14.93 -16.16
C MET A 117 -2.14 14.03 -14.97
N ALA A 118 -1.75 12.78 -15.22
CA ALA A 118 -1.36 11.85 -14.16
C ALA A 118 -0.11 12.34 -13.39
N ARG A 119 0.90 12.88 -14.09
CA ARG A 119 2.09 13.44 -13.46
C ARG A 119 1.81 14.75 -12.73
N MET A 120 0.92 15.60 -13.24
CA MET A 120 0.45 16.80 -12.54
C MET A 120 -0.23 16.43 -11.22
N ASN A 121 -1.15 15.46 -11.23
CA ASN A 121 -1.80 14.98 -10.00
C ASN A 121 -0.78 14.41 -8.99
N ARG A 122 0.21 13.62 -9.44
CA ARG A 122 1.31 13.18 -8.56
C ARG A 122 2.10 14.36 -7.97
N SER A 123 2.36 15.39 -8.78
CA SER A 123 3.07 16.60 -8.34
C SER A 123 2.26 17.38 -7.31
N THR A 124 0.95 17.58 -7.55
CA THR A 124 0.06 18.25 -6.59
C THR A 124 -0.01 17.51 -5.27
N ALA A 125 -0.15 16.18 -5.30
CA ALA A 125 -0.16 15.34 -4.11
C ALA A 125 1.15 15.45 -3.31
N ARG A 126 2.30 15.55 -4.01
CA ARG A 126 3.62 15.65 -3.36
C ARG A 126 3.79 16.93 -2.53
N ILE A 127 3.11 18.02 -2.89
CA ILE A 127 3.17 19.31 -2.19
C ILE A 127 1.82 19.74 -1.60
N ALA A 128 0.93 18.78 -1.34
CA ALA A 128 -0.38 18.96 -0.72
C ALA A 128 -1.29 20.00 -1.39
N LEU A 129 -1.15 20.18 -2.70
CA LEU A 129 -2.10 20.92 -3.54
C LEU A 129 -3.29 20.02 -3.93
N PRO A 130 -4.46 20.60 -4.27
CA PRO A 130 -5.65 19.81 -4.57
C PRO A 130 -5.50 18.98 -5.85
N GLY A 131 -5.90 17.71 -5.79
CA GLY A 131 -6.05 16.87 -6.99
C GLY A 131 -7.28 17.24 -7.82
N PHE A 132 -7.31 16.78 -9.07
CA PHE A 132 -8.39 17.02 -10.02
C PHE A 132 -8.61 15.84 -10.98
N ASP A 133 -9.76 15.81 -11.65
CA ASP A 133 -10.01 14.86 -12.74
C ASP A 133 -9.26 15.30 -14.01
N GLY A 134 -8.30 14.48 -14.43
CA GLY A 134 -7.48 14.74 -15.61
C GLY A 134 -8.27 14.80 -16.91
N ASP A 135 -9.33 14.00 -17.04
CA ASP A 135 -10.15 14.00 -18.26
C ASP A 135 -10.95 15.30 -18.38
N GLU A 136 -11.42 15.85 -17.26
CA GLU A 136 -12.10 17.15 -17.24
C GLU A 136 -11.15 18.29 -17.60
N LEU A 137 -9.90 18.28 -17.12
CA LEU A 137 -8.90 19.27 -17.52
C LEU A 137 -8.52 19.15 -19.01
N ILE A 138 -8.40 17.93 -19.55
CA ILE A 138 -8.15 17.72 -20.98
C ILE A 138 -9.29 18.30 -21.84
N LYS A 139 -10.55 18.12 -21.44
CA LYS A 139 -11.70 18.72 -22.14
C LYS A 139 -11.65 20.25 -22.11
N ILE A 140 -11.33 20.85 -20.96
CA ILE A 140 -11.18 22.30 -20.82
C ILE A 140 -10.05 22.82 -21.72
N ILE A 141 -8.92 22.12 -21.74
CA ILE A 141 -7.79 22.45 -22.63
C ILE A 141 -8.19 22.32 -24.10
N GLY A 142 -9.07 21.38 -24.44
CA GLY A 142 -9.68 21.28 -25.76
C GLY A 142 -10.45 22.51 -26.20
N GLU A 143 -11.32 23.03 -25.33
CA GLU A 143 -12.06 24.27 -25.61
C GLU A 143 -11.14 25.50 -25.64
N TYR A 144 -10.08 25.51 -24.83
CA TYR A 144 -9.04 26.54 -24.88
C TYR A 144 -8.31 26.56 -26.23
N LEU A 145 -7.88 25.38 -26.71
CA LEU A 145 -7.22 25.24 -28.01
C LEU A 145 -8.13 25.63 -29.18
N LYS A 146 -9.44 25.35 -29.10
CA LYS A 146 -10.41 25.83 -30.10
C LYS A 146 -10.58 27.34 -30.07
N THR A 147 -10.54 27.93 -28.87
CA THR A 147 -10.67 29.39 -28.69
C THR A 147 -9.45 30.12 -29.27
N ASP A 148 -8.25 29.57 -29.07
CA ASP A 148 -6.97 30.13 -29.53
C ASP A 148 -6.39 29.39 -30.76
N ASP A 149 -7.23 28.80 -31.62
CA ASP A 149 -6.76 27.96 -32.75
C ASP A 149 -5.76 28.67 -33.69
N ARG A 150 -5.93 29.99 -33.89
CA ARG A 150 -5.03 30.83 -34.69
C ARG A 150 -3.59 30.86 -34.17
N TRP A 151 -3.37 30.53 -32.89
CA TRP A 151 -2.06 30.52 -32.26
C TRP A 151 -1.32 29.20 -32.41
N ILE A 152 -1.98 28.16 -32.90
CA ILE A 152 -1.34 26.86 -33.11
C ILE A 152 -0.61 26.94 -34.46
N PRO A 153 0.74 27.03 -34.46
CA PRO A 153 1.47 27.20 -35.70
C PRO A 153 1.41 25.93 -36.55
N GLU A 154 1.39 26.13 -37.85
CA GLU A 154 1.42 25.05 -38.83
C GLU A 154 2.85 24.71 -39.26
N GLY A 155 3.03 23.51 -39.79
CA GLY A 155 4.31 23.04 -40.33
C GLY A 155 5.11 22.18 -39.36
N LYS A 156 5.96 21.31 -39.95
CA LYS A 156 6.78 20.37 -39.19
C LYS A 156 7.78 21.12 -38.30
N GLY A 157 7.82 20.75 -37.02
CA GLY A 157 8.72 21.33 -36.02
C GLY A 157 8.11 22.50 -35.24
N TYR A 158 6.89 22.92 -35.58
CA TYR A 158 6.16 23.97 -34.90
C TYR A 158 4.98 23.42 -34.10
N SER A 159 4.74 23.99 -32.92
CA SER A 159 3.65 23.55 -32.04
C SER A 159 3.20 24.67 -31.10
N LEU A 160 2.04 24.51 -30.47
CA LEU A 160 1.65 25.34 -29.34
C LEU A 160 2.04 24.64 -28.05
N TYR A 161 2.97 25.20 -27.29
CA TYR A 161 3.34 24.69 -25.98
C TYR A 161 2.29 25.12 -24.94
N LEU A 162 1.80 24.16 -24.16
CA LEU A 162 0.82 24.35 -23.10
C LEU A 162 1.52 24.22 -21.74
N ARG A 163 1.26 25.18 -20.85
CA ARG A 163 1.80 25.26 -19.49
C ARG A 163 0.67 25.25 -18.46
N PRO A 164 0.06 24.08 -18.15
CA PRO A 164 -0.75 23.94 -16.96
C PRO A 164 0.10 24.19 -15.71
N THR A 165 -0.40 24.97 -14.77
CA THR A 165 0.32 25.36 -13.55
C THR A 165 -0.66 25.40 -12.39
N MET A 166 -0.27 24.86 -11.23
CA MET A 166 -1.04 24.97 -9.99
C MET A 166 -0.19 25.61 -8.92
N ILE A 167 -0.75 26.63 -8.26
CA ILE A 167 -0.10 27.39 -7.20
C ILE A 167 -0.97 27.46 -5.94
N GLY A 168 -0.36 27.42 -4.76
CA GLY A 168 -1.01 27.72 -3.48
C GLY A 168 -1.21 29.22 -3.33
N THR A 169 -2.45 29.64 -3.11
CA THR A 169 -2.84 31.07 -3.04
C THR A 169 -3.31 31.48 -1.65
N GLN A 170 -3.13 30.62 -0.65
CA GLN A 170 -3.46 30.93 0.75
C GLN A 170 -2.59 32.09 1.25
N GLU A 171 -3.23 33.09 1.87
CA GLU A 171 -2.62 34.35 2.30
C GLU A 171 -2.06 34.24 3.73
N VAL A 172 -1.07 33.37 3.93
CA VAL A 172 -0.47 33.11 5.24
C VAL A 172 1.03 32.85 5.11
N LEU A 173 1.80 33.24 6.13
CA LEU A 173 3.21 32.85 6.27
C LEU A 173 3.40 31.56 7.08
N GLY A 174 2.32 31.00 7.65
CA GLY A 174 2.39 29.72 8.33
C GLY A 174 2.61 28.59 7.31
N VAL A 175 3.63 27.76 7.52
CA VAL A 175 3.93 26.61 6.64
C VAL A 175 2.97 25.46 6.93
N ASN A 176 1.85 25.42 6.21
CA ASN A 176 0.81 24.39 6.30
C ASN A 176 0.34 24.00 4.88
N PRO A 177 -0.35 22.84 4.71
CA PRO A 177 -1.05 22.53 3.47
C PRO A 177 -1.96 23.68 3.01
N PRO A 178 -1.85 24.15 1.75
CA PRO A 178 -2.62 25.30 1.29
C PRO A 178 -4.13 25.02 1.30
N THR A 179 -4.91 25.92 1.91
CA THR A 179 -6.38 25.85 1.90
C THR A 179 -7.02 26.54 0.69
N LYS A 180 -6.21 27.26 -0.10
CA LYS A 180 -6.59 27.89 -1.37
C LYS A 180 -5.54 27.63 -2.44
N ALA A 181 -5.99 27.40 -3.66
CA ALA A 181 -5.11 27.20 -4.80
C ALA A 181 -5.71 27.79 -6.09
N LEU A 182 -4.85 28.03 -7.07
CA LEU A 182 -5.23 28.42 -8.42
C LEU A 182 -4.58 27.44 -9.41
N LEU A 183 -5.42 26.84 -10.26
CA LEU A 183 -4.99 26.12 -11.46
C LEU A 183 -5.14 27.08 -12.66
N PHE A 184 -4.11 27.22 -13.48
CA PHE A 184 -4.20 27.97 -14.73
C PHE A 184 -3.46 27.28 -15.88
N VAL A 185 -3.84 27.58 -17.12
CA VAL A 185 -3.18 27.09 -18.34
C VAL A 185 -2.91 28.26 -19.27
N ILE A 186 -1.66 28.39 -19.72
CA ILE A 186 -1.25 29.36 -20.75
C ILE A 186 -0.61 28.65 -21.94
N GLY A 187 -0.77 29.23 -23.12
CA GLY A 187 -0.22 28.76 -24.38
C GLY A 187 0.87 29.69 -24.90
N CYS A 188 1.90 29.10 -25.52
CA CYS A 188 3.00 29.81 -26.17
C CYS A 188 3.32 29.11 -27.50
N PRO A 189 3.21 29.76 -28.67
CA PRO A 189 3.67 29.17 -29.93
C PRO A 189 5.18 28.98 -29.88
N VAL A 190 5.66 27.82 -30.35
CA VAL A 190 7.09 27.47 -30.30
C VAL A 190 7.54 26.79 -31.59
N GLY A 191 8.75 27.13 -32.02
CA GLY A 191 9.50 26.39 -33.04
C GLY A 191 10.44 25.35 -32.44
N PRO A 192 11.47 24.93 -33.21
CA PRO A 192 12.54 24.07 -32.71
C PRO A 192 13.19 24.64 -31.45
N TYR A 193 13.51 23.77 -30.48
CA TYR A 193 13.93 24.19 -29.14
C TYR A 193 15.26 24.95 -29.12
N TYR A 194 16.24 24.50 -29.89
CA TYR A 194 17.49 25.23 -30.08
C TYR A 194 17.39 26.06 -31.36
N LYS A 195 17.85 27.31 -31.31
CA LYS A 195 17.98 28.19 -32.49
C LYS A 195 18.83 27.55 -33.59
N THR A 196 19.76 26.67 -33.21
CA THR A 196 20.63 25.91 -34.11
C THR A 196 19.94 24.69 -34.72
N GLY A 197 18.69 24.38 -34.36
CA GLY A 197 17.93 23.23 -34.87
C GLY A 197 18.18 21.94 -34.09
N PHE A 198 18.07 20.80 -34.79
CA PHE A 198 18.34 19.46 -34.24
C PHE A 198 19.85 19.19 -34.16
N ASN A 199 20.57 20.02 -33.42
CA ASN A 199 22.03 19.95 -33.31
C ASN A 199 22.46 19.31 -31.99
N ALA A 200 23.56 18.54 -32.03
CA ALA A 200 24.12 17.92 -30.85
C ALA A 200 24.67 18.95 -29.87
N VAL A 201 24.39 18.73 -28.58
CA VAL A 201 24.80 19.59 -27.48
C VAL A 201 26.04 19.05 -26.77
N ARG A 202 26.76 19.97 -26.12
CA ARG A 202 27.85 19.72 -25.17
C ARG A 202 27.28 19.84 -23.75
N LEU A 203 27.63 18.89 -22.89
CA LEU A 203 27.16 18.83 -21.51
C LEU A 203 28.32 19.03 -20.52
N LEU A 204 28.08 19.76 -19.44
CA LEU A 204 29.00 19.78 -18.31
C LEU A 204 28.50 18.79 -17.25
N ALA A 205 29.28 17.76 -16.93
CA ALA A 205 28.98 16.84 -15.85
C ALA A 205 29.29 17.51 -14.50
N THR A 206 28.25 17.92 -13.77
CA THR A 206 28.39 18.73 -12.56
C THR A 206 28.63 17.86 -11.33
N THR A 207 29.83 17.92 -10.76
CA THR A 207 30.21 17.16 -9.56
C THR A 207 29.85 17.88 -8.25
N GLU A 208 29.76 19.21 -8.28
CA GLU A 208 29.49 20.04 -7.09
C GLU A 208 28.00 20.25 -6.81
N TYR A 209 27.15 20.03 -7.81
CA TYR A 209 25.72 20.37 -7.74
C TYR A 209 24.86 19.14 -7.96
N VAL A 210 23.89 18.97 -7.06
CA VAL A 210 22.90 17.91 -7.13
C VAL A 210 21.56 18.51 -7.51
N ARG A 211 20.94 17.97 -8.57
CA ARG A 211 19.61 18.38 -9.03
C ARG A 211 18.50 17.92 -8.09
N ALA A 212 18.58 16.66 -7.69
CA ALA A 212 17.63 15.98 -6.82
C ALA A 212 18.30 14.76 -6.19
N TRP A 213 17.69 14.23 -5.14
CA TRP A 213 18.14 13.05 -4.42
C TRP A 213 16.96 12.10 -4.18
N PRO A 214 17.20 10.79 -3.99
CA PRO A 214 16.16 9.83 -3.67
C PRO A 214 15.33 10.29 -2.46
N ARG A 215 14.01 10.05 -2.52
CA ARG A 215 13.01 10.53 -1.55
C ARG A 215 12.82 12.06 -1.50
N GLY A 216 13.62 12.84 -2.23
CA GLY A 216 13.37 14.26 -2.48
C GLY A 216 12.15 14.48 -3.37
N THR A 217 12.10 15.64 -4.04
CA THR A 217 10.99 16.02 -4.92
C THR A 217 11.29 15.82 -6.41
N GLY A 218 12.43 15.21 -6.76
CA GLY A 218 12.95 15.16 -8.13
C GLY A 218 12.06 14.47 -9.16
N GLU A 219 11.25 13.51 -8.73
CA GLU A 219 10.24 12.79 -9.53
C GLU A 219 8.95 13.58 -9.81
N ALA A 220 8.75 14.70 -9.12
CA ALA A 220 7.60 15.57 -9.27
C ALA A 220 8.00 16.87 -9.99
N LYS A 221 7.05 17.45 -10.73
CA LYS A 221 7.31 18.63 -11.56
C LYS A 221 7.04 19.94 -10.80
N ILE A 222 7.77 20.10 -9.70
CA ILE A 222 7.63 21.20 -8.73
C ILE A 222 8.62 22.32 -9.06
N GLY A 223 8.20 23.59 -8.94
CA GLY A 223 9.02 24.76 -9.26
C GLY A 223 10.36 24.78 -8.50
N GLY A 224 10.34 24.39 -7.22
CA GLY A 224 11.51 24.27 -6.36
C GLY A 224 12.62 23.32 -6.85
N ASN A 225 12.33 22.41 -7.79
CA ASN A 225 13.36 21.54 -8.38
C ASN A 225 14.18 22.23 -9.50
N TYR A 226 13.73 23.37 -9.99
CA TYR A 226 14.32 24.05 -11.15
C TYR A 226 15.16 25.26 -10.73
N ALA A 227 14.70 26.04 -9.75
CA ALA A 227 15.39 27.24 -9.31
C ALA A 227 16.84 27.00 -8.86
N PRO A 228 17.16 25.94 -8.06
CA PRO A 228 18.55 25.64 -7.68
C PRO A 228 19.46 25.27 -8.86
N GLY A 229 18.89 24.80 -9.97
CA GLY A 229 19.64 24.43 -11.17
C GLY A 229 20.10 25.62 -12.03
N LEU A 230 19.65 26.84 -11.75
CA LEU A 230 19.96 28.03 -12.55
C LEU A 230 21.42 28.47 -12.42
N LEU A 231 22.00 28.44 -11.22
CA LEU A 231 23.42 28.76 -11.02
C LEU A 231 24.34 27.77 -11.75
N PRO A 232 24.19 26.44 -11.57
CA PRO A 232 24.96 25.45 -12.34
C PRO A 232 24.84 25.66 -13.84
N GLN A 233 23.63 25.95 -14.34
CA GLN A 233 23.41 26.20 -15.77
C GLN A 233 24.16 27.43 -16.28
N ARG A 234 24.27 28.50 -15.47
CA ARG A 234 25.09 29.66 -15.81
C ARG A 234 26.58 29.28 -15.88
N LEU A 235 27.08 28.56 -14.88
CA LEU A 235 28.49 28.12 -14.83
C LEU A 235 28.86 27.18 -16.00
N ALA A 236 27.94 26.31 -16.40
CA ALA A 236 28.12 25.48 -17.59
C ALA A 236 28.21 26.32 -18.87
N ALA A 237 27.34 27.32 -19.01
CA ALA A 237 27.34 28.23 -20.16
C ALA A 237 28.63 29.07 -20.24
N GLU A 238 29.14 29.57 -19.11
CA GLU A 238 30.43 30.29 -19.03
C GLU A 238 31.61 29.44 -19.52
N LYS A 239 31.54 28.11 -19.33
CA LYS A 239 32.53 27.14 -19.81
C LYS A 239 32.25 26.63 -21.24
N GLY A 240 31.25 27.17 -21.93
CA GLY A 240 30.91 26.81 -23.30
C GLY A 240 30.09 25.52 -23.47
N TYR A 241 29.46 25.03 -22.41
CA TYR A 241 28.51 23.91 -22.45
C TYR A 241 27.07 24.42 -22.50
N GLN A 242 26.20 23.69 -23.18
CA GLN A 242 24.81 24.14 -23.38
C GLN A 242 23.88 23.70 -22.25
N GLN A 243 24.17 22.59 -21.58
CA GLN A 243 23.36 22.03 -20.49
C GLN A 243 24.25 21.33 -19.47
N ASN A 244 23.71 21.07 -18.28
CA ASN A 244 24.33 20.20 -17.29
C ASN A 244 23.99 18.73 -17.56
N LEU A 245 24.95 17.83 -17.34
CA LEU A 245 24.68 16.43 -17.03
C LEU A 245 24.69 16.30 -15.51
N TRP A 246 23.52 16.04 -14.93
CA TRP A 246 23.36 15.97 -13.48
C TRP A 246 23.90 14.65 -12.95
N LEU A 247 24.79 14.75 -11.96
CA LEU A 247 25.39 13.63 -11.26
C LEU A 247 24.80 13.50 -9.85
N PHE A 248 24.80 12.28 -9.32
CA PHE A 248 24.38 12.01 -7.94
C PHE A 248 25.33 11.04 -7.23
N GLY A 249 25.59 11.32 -5.96
CA GLY A 249 26.43 10.50 -5.08
C GLY A 249 27.91 10.53 -5.42
N ASP A 250 28.72 9.95 -4.53
CA ASP A 250 30.19 9.92 -4.66
C ASP A 250 30.65 9.11 -5.89
N GLU A 251 29.84 8.15 -6.32
CA GLU A 251 30.07 7.33 -7.51
C GLU A 251 29.80 8.10 -8.82
N HIS A 252 29.31 9.35 -8.75
CA HIS A 252 28.95 10.17 -9.90
C HIS A 252 27.94 9.46 -10.84
N ALA A 253 26.85 8.96 -10.25
CA ALA A 253 25.77 8.31 -10.98
C ALA A 253 25.08 9.30 -11.94
N LEU A 254 24.84 8.85 -13.17
CA LEU A 254 24.16 9.62 -14.21
C LEU A 254 22.66 9.70 -13.92
N THR A 255 22.08 10.90 -13.99
CA THR A 255 20.64 11.09 -13.74
C THR A 255 19.90 11.70 -14.93
N GLU A 256 20.06 13.00 -15.18
CA GLU A 256 19.33 13.76 -16.20
C GLU A 256 20.25 14.72 -16.96
N VAL A 257 19.81 15.16 -18.14
CA VAL A 257 20.50 16.15 -18.98
C VAL A 257 19.71 17.46 -18.94
N GLY A 258 20.13 18.40 -18.12
CA GLY A 258 19.42 19.67 -17.93
C GLY A 258 18.00 19.41 -17.41
N THR A 259 16.98 19.66 -18.22
CA THR A 259 15.57 19.34 -17.91
C THR A 259 15.03 18.17 -18.75
N MET A 260 15.90 17.26 -19.16
CA MET A 260 15.60 16.12 -20.04
C MET A 260 16.07 14.81 -19.40
N ASN A 261 15.37 13.70 -19.67
CA ASN A 261 15.86 12.37 -19.29
C ASN A 261 17.00 11.93 -20.20
N LEU A 262 17.96 11.17 -19.67
CA LEU A 262 19.12 10.66 -20.40
C LEU A 262 18.88 9.28 -21.01
N PHE A 263 19.36 9.06 -22.23
CA PHE A 263 19.51 7.75 -22.87
C PHE A 263 20.91 7.56 -23.43
N ILE A 264 21.38 6.32 -23.37
CA ILE A 264 22.69 5.87 -23.84
C ILE A 264 22.48 4.60 -24.63
N LEU A 265 22.81 4.62 -25.92
CA LEU A 265 22.86 3.42 -26.75
C LEU A 265 24.29 2.91 -26.76
N LEU A 266 24.49 1.66 -26.36
CA LEU A 266 25.80 1.03 -26.27
C LEU A 266 25.79 -0.40 -26.80
N LYS A 267 26.96 -1.00 -26.99
CA LYS A 267 27.14 -2.44 -27.22
C LYS A 267 27.42 -3.15 -25.91
N ASN A 268 26.65 -4.19 -25.58
CA ASN A 268 26.88 -5.05 -24.43
C ASN A 268 28.10 -5.98 -24.67
N ASP A 269 28.43 -6.85 -23.70
CA ASP A 269 29.64 -7.67 -23.76
C ASP A 269 29.61 -8.69 -24.91
N ASN A 270 28.40 -9.05 -25.36
CA ASN A 270 28.17 -9.95 -26.48
C ASN A 270 28.19 -9.21 -27.84
N GLY A 271 28.32 -7.87 -27.83
CA GLY A 271 28.28 -7.04 -29.02
C GLY A 271 26.89 -6.60 -29.47
N ASP A 272 25.83 -7.01 -28.75
CA ASP A 272 24.45 -6.62 -29.05
C ASP A 272 24.16 -5.19 -28.57
N LEU A 273 23.19 -4.53 -29.21
CA LEU A 273 22.81 -3.17 -28.84
C LEU A 273 21.93 -3.15 -27.57
N GLU A 274 22.28 -2.29 -26.63
CA GLU A 274 21.57 -2.03 -25.38
C GLU A 274 21.24 -0.54 -25.27
N LEU A 275 19.96 -0.22 -25.07
CA LEU A 275 19.47 1.13 -24.78
C LEU A 275 19.29 1.28 -23.27
N VAL A 276 20.20 2.04 -22.66
CA VAL A 276 20.25 2.30 -21.22
C VAL A 276 19.67 3.65 -20.87
N THR A 277 18.89 3.70 -19.79
CA THR A 277 18.47 4.94 -19.14
C THR A 277 18.48 4.77 -17.61
N PRO A 278 18.80 5.81 -16.83
CA PRO A 278 18.70 5.72 -15.37
C PRO A 278 17.30 5.32 -14.88
N PRO A 279 17.19 4.53 -13.78
CA PRO A 279 15.92 4.02 -13.28
C PRO A 279 15.12 5.12 -12.55
N LEU A 280 13.80 4.94 -12.41
CA LEU A 280 12.96 5.87 -11.65
C LEU A 280 13.08 5.61 -10.14
N ASP A 281 14.14 6.13 -9.52
CA ASP A 281 14.46 5.94 -8.10
C ASP A 281 13.95 7.07 -7.17
N GLY A 282 13.15 7.99 -7.72
CA GLY A 282 12.61 9.17 -7.05
C GLY A 282 13.44 10.46 -7.27
N SER A 283 14.67 10.33 -7.77
CA SER A 283 15.54 11.45 -8.13
C SER A 283 15.44 11.87 -9.61
N ILE A 284 14.71 11.11 -10.43
CA ILE A 284 14.55 11.34 -11.88
C ILE A 284 13.08 11.62 -12.21
N LEU A 285 12.81 12.60 -13.07
CA LEU A 285 11.45 12.97 -13.47
C LEU A 285 10.90 11.91 -14.45
N PRO A 286 9.73 11.29 -14.21
CA PRO A 286 9.11 10.37 -15.15
C PRO A 286 8.62 11.08 -16.42
N GLY A 287 9.50 11.26 -17.41
CA GLY A 287 9.21 11.94 -18.67
C GLY A 287 8.25 11.17 -19.57
N VAL A 288 7.31 11.89 -20.21
CA VAL A 288 6.38 11.28 -21.20
C VAL A 288 7.16 10.85 -22.44
N THR A 289 8.15 11.64 -22.86
CA THR A 289 9.02 11.28 -23.98
C THR A 289 9.92 10.09 -23.65
N ARG A 290 10.45 10.01 -22.41
CA ARG A 290 11.20 8.84 -21.92
C ARG A 290 10.39 7.56 -22.04
N ASP A 291 9.17 7.56 -21.51
CA ASP A 291 8.25 6.41 -21.60
C ASP A 291 7.92 6.04 -23.06
N SER A 292 7.76 7.05 -23.93
CA SER A 292 7.50 6.84 -25.36
C SER A 292 8.69 6.22 -26.09
N ILE A 293 9.93 6.63 -25.77
CA ILE A 293 11.16 6.07 -26.34
C ILE A 293 11.34 4.61 -25.90
N ILE A 294 11.14 4.30 -24.62
CA ILE A 294 11.18 2.92 -24.11
C ILE A 294 10.13 2.06 -24.82
N SER A 295 8.92 2.58 -25.02
CA SER A 295 7.85 1.86 -25.71
C SER A 295 8.21 1.57 -27.17
N LEU A 296 8.74 2.56 -27.90
CA LEU A 296 9.21 2.38 -29.28
C LEU A 296 10.37 1.38 -29.38
N ALA A 297 11.35 1.47 -28.47
CA ALA A 297 12.51 0.58 -28.46
C ALA A 297 12.08 -0.88 -28.22
N LYS A 298 11.16 -1.12 -27.27
CA LYS A 298 10.57 -2.44 -27.02
C LYS A 298 9.79 -2.97 -28.23
N GLU A 299 9.11 -2.10 -28.97
CA GLU A 299 8.37 -2.46 -30.18
C GLU A 299 9.30 -2.83 -31.34
N TRP A 300 10.39 -2.09 -31.52
CA TRP A 300 11.36 -2.36 -32.60
C TRP A 300 12.12 -3.67 -32.38
N LYS A 301 12.33 -4.10 -31.13
CA LYS A 301 13.07 -5.34 -30.77
C LYS A 301 14.49 -5.40 -31.38
N GLU A 302 15.07 -4.24 -31.62
CA GLU A 302 16.43 -4.07 -32.16
C GLU A 302 17.47 -3.85 -31.05
N PHE A 303 17.02 -3.54 -29.83
CA PHE A 303 17.88 -3.28 -28.67
C PHE A 303 17.31 -3.96 -27.43
N GLU A 304 18.20 -4.40 -26.54
CA GLU A 304 17.83 -4.67 -25.16
C GLU A 304 17.58 -3.34 -24.44
N VAL A 305 16.43 -3.17 -23.78
CA VAL A 305 16.12 -1.92 -23.06
C VAL A 305 16.35 -2.12 -21.57
N LYS A 306 17.32 -1.41 -20.99
CA LYS A 306 17.66 -1.50 -19.56
C LYS A 306 17.45 -0.17 -18.84
N GLU A 307 16.56 -0.19 -17.85
CA GLU A 307 16.46 0.87 -16.85
C GLU A 307 17.40 0.54 -15.70
N ARG A 308 18.66 0.99 -15.77
CA ARG A 308 19.72 0.65 -14.80
C ARG A 308 20.59 1.85 -14.43
N PRO A 309 21.15 1.90 -13.21
CA PRO A 309 22.16 2.87 -12.87
C PRO A 309 23.36 2.74 -13.81
N MET A 310 23.98 3.88 -14.12
CA MET A 310 25.27 3.98 -14.79
C MET A 310 26.03 5.15 -14.17
N THR A 311 27.35 5.02 -14.04
CA THR A 311 28.20 6.05 -13.45
C THR A 311 29.08 6.72 -14.51
N MET A 312 29.60 7.92 -14.21
CA MET A 312 30.57 8.58 -15.09
C MET A 312 31.85 7.73 -15.32
N PRO A 313 32.45 7.08 -14.30
CA PRO A 313 33.54 6.14 -14.51
C PRO A 313 33.19 5.02 -15.50
N GLU A 314 32.03 4.37 -15.30
CA GLU A 314 31.56 3.32 -16.20
C GLU A 314 31.42 3.87 -17.64
N LEU A 315 30.69 4.97 -17.82
CA LEU A 315 30.48 5.58 -19.13
C LEU A 315 31.81 5.91 -19.83
N ARG A 316 32.78 6.46 -19.11
CA ARG A 316 34.11 6.78 -19.64
C ARG A 316 34.82 5.52 -20.15
N ASP A 317 34.71 4.41 -19.43
CA ASP A 317 35.31 3.13 -19.85
C ASP A 317 34.62 2.58 -21.10
N TYR A 318 33.29 2.66 -21.20
CA TYR A 318 32.55 2.32 -22.42
C TYR A 318 32.94 3.19 -23.62
N ILE A 319 33.17 4.49 -23.42
CA ILE A 319 33.64 5.40 -24.47
C ILE A 319 35.04 4.98 -24.95
N LYS A 320 35.97 4.74 -24.02
CA LYS A 320 37.34 4.30 -24.33
C LYS A 320 37.38 2.96 -25.07
N ALA A 321 36.48 2.05 -24.72
CA ALA A 321 36.33 0.76 -25.38
C ALA A 321 35.61 0.85 -26.75
N GLY A 322 35.17 2.03 -27.19
CA GLY A 322 34.43 2.20 -28.44
C GLY A 322 33.05 1.53 -28.44
N ARG A 323 32.46 1.34 -27.25
CA ARG A 323 31.18 0.62 -27.06
C ARG A 323 29.98 1.54 -26.98
N VAL A 324 30.15 2.83 -26.71
CA VAL A 324 29.07 3.82 -26.85
C VAL A 324 28.77 4.04 -28.33
N VAL A 325 27.49 3.94 -28.70
CA VAL A 325 27.02 4.13 -30.07
C VAL A 325 26.43 5.52 -30.23
N GLU A 326 25.50 5.92 -29.37
CA GLU A 326 24.87 7.25 -29.39
C GLU A 326 24.42 7.65 -27.97
N MET A 327 24.35 8.95 -27.67
CA MET A 327 23.67 9.45 -26.47
C MET A 327 22.76 10.62 -26.79
N PHE A 328 21.64 10.70 -26.07
CA PHE A 328 20.69 11.80 -26.25
C PHE A 328 19.88 12.08 -24.98
N GLY A 329 19.48 13.35 -24.83
CA GLY A 329 18.43 13.75 -23.90
C GLY A 329 17.05 13.63 -24.54
N CYS A 330 15.98 13.49 -23.74
CA CYS A 330 14.61 13.57 -24.23
C CYS A 330 13.67 14.34 -23.29
N GLY A 331 12.70 15.04 -23.87
CA GLY A 331 11.70 15.83 -23.14
C GLY A 331 10.73 16.54 -24.09
N THR A 332 9.62 17.07 -23.58
CA THR A 332 8.56 17.68 -24.43
C THR A 332 9.10 18.81 -25.32
N ALA A 333 10.03 19.61 -24.82
CA ALA A 333 10.47 20.84 -25.47
C ALA A 333 11.25 20.57 -26.76
N CYS A 334 12.24 19.67 -26.73
CA CYS A 334 13.07 19.30 -27.89
C CYS A 334 12.68 17.96 -28.54
N VAL A 335 11.77 17.19 -27.93
CA VAL A 335 11.51 15.78 -28.25
C VAL A 335 12.75 14.92 -27.93
N VAL A 336 13.78 14.99 -28.76
CA VAL A 336 15.08 14.35 -28.57
C VAL A 336 16.19 15.38 -28.80
N SER A 337 17.26 15.33 -28.02
CA SER A 337 18.41 16.22 -28.10
C SER A 337 19.70 15.40 -28.18
N PRO A 338 20.36 15.31 -29.34
CA PRO A 338 21.61 14.56 -29.47
C PRO A 338 22.72 15.14 -28.58
N ILE A 339 23.64 14.31 -28.12
CA ILE A 339 24.80 14.70 -27.30
C ILE A 339 26.07 14.34 -28.06
N LYS A 340 27.00 15.30 -28.19
CA LYS A 340 28.29 15.09 -28.87
C LYS A 340 29.49 15.10 -27.93
N GLU A 341 29.33 15.67 -26.74
CA GLU A 341 30.46 15.84 -25.82
C GLU A 341 29.99 16.02 -24.38
N ILE A 342 30.78 15.49 -23.44
CA ILE A 342 30.58 15.62 -22.01
C ILE A 342 31.90 16.07 -21.37
N GLY A 343 31.91 17.26 -20.78
CA GLY A 343 33.02 17.75 -19.97
C GLY A 343 32.94 17.17 -18.56
N TYR A 344 33.97 16.46 -18.12
CA TYR A 344 34.03 15.79 -16.82
C TYR A 344 35.45 15.82 -16.24
N LEU A 345 35.60 16.40 -15.04
CA LEU A 345 36.88 16.51 -14.32
C LEU A 345 38.06 17.04 -15.18
N GLY A 346 37.77 18.01 -16.06
CA GLY A 346 38.77 18.63 -16.93
C GLY A 346 39.01 17.90 -18.26
N GLU A 347 38.36 16.77 -18.50
CA GLU A 347 38.42 16.01 -19.75
C GLU A 347 37.12 16.21 -20.57
N ASP A 348 37.27 16.42 -21.88
CA ASP A 348 36.15 16.47 -22.82
C ASP A 348 35.95 15.10 -23.50
N LEU A 349 34.94 14.35 -23.05
CA LEU A 349 34.61 13.03 -23.56
C LEU A 349 33.74 13.15 -24.82
N LYS A 350 34.26 12.71 -25.97
CA LYS A 350 33.54 12.71 -27.25
C LYS A 350 32.51 11.58 -27.29
N ILE A 351 31.29 11.91 -27.68
CA ILE A 351 30.21 10.95 -27.91
C ILE A 351 30.04 10.75 -29.42
N PRO A 352 30.03 9.52 -29.93
CA PRO A 352 29.82 9.27 -31.35
C PRO A 352 28.45 9.77 -31.84
N LEU A 353 28.45 10.32 -33.06
CA LEU A 353 27.25 10.72 -33.80
C LEU A 353 27.05 9.76 -34.98
N ASP A 354 26.84 10.26 -36.21
CA ASP A 354 26.76 9.39 -37.39
C ASP A 354 28.16 8.97 -37.85
N PRO A 355 28.51 7.67 -37.86
CA PRO A 355 29.81 7.21 -38.35
C PRO A 355 29.96 7.34 -39.87
N LYS A 356 28.87 7.52 -40.62
CA LYS A 356 28.86 7.62 -42.09
C LYS A 356 28.88 9.07 -42.58
N ASP A 357 28.59 10.04 -41.72
CA ASP A 357 28.52 11.45 -42.05
C ASP A 357 29.10 12.29 -40.91
N SER A 358 30.34 12.77 -41.09
CA SER A 358 31.05 13.60 -40.12
C SER A 358 30.43 15.00 -39.92
N THR A 359 29.53 15.41 -40.81
CA THR A 359 28.78 16.68 -40.67
C THR A 359 27.49 16.50 -39.88
N SER A 360 27.02 15.26 -39.74
CA SER A 360 25.78 14.95 -39.03
C SER A 360 25.85 15.36 -37.55
N GLN A 361 24.77 15.97 -37.08
CA GLN A 361 24.62 16.40 -35.70
C GLN A 361 23.82 15.41 -34.84
N ALA A 362 23.56 14.20 -35.35
CA ALA A 362 22.90 13.11 -34.62
C ALA A 362 23.22 11.76 -35.27
N GLY A 363 23.30 10.69 -34.48
CA GLY A 363 23.35 9.35 -35.05
C GLY A 363 21.99 8.89 -35.60
N PRO A 364 21.98 7.81 -36.41
CA PRO A 364 20.79 7.30 -37.07
C PRO A 364 19.66 6.90 -36.10
N TYR A 365 19.98 6.36 -34.92
CA TYR A 365 18.97 5.92 -33.96
C TYR A 365 18.31 7.09 -33.24
N THR A 366 19.10 8.07 -32.80
CA THR A 366 18.63 9.33 -32.21
C THR A 366 17.69 10.05 -33.16
N LYS A 367 18.05 10.13 -34.45
CA LYS A 367 17.21 10.69 -35.51
C LYS A 367 15.92 9.89 -35.71
N ARG A 368 16.00 8.56 -35.74
CA ARG A 368 14.82 7.67 -35.88
C ARG A 368 13.83 7.83 -34.73
N PHE A 369 14.29 7.95 -33.47
CA PHE A 369 13.40 8.22 -32.33
C PHE A 369 12.70 9.57 -32.48
N ASN A 370 13.44 10.63 -32.83
CA ASN A 370 12.88 11.95 -33.07
C ASN A 370 11.84 11.94 -34.19
N ASP A 371 12.18 11.35 -35.34
CA ASP A 371 11.31 11.30 -36.51
C ASP A 371 10.05 10.46 -36.25
N SER A 372 10.17 9.35 -35.52
CA SER A 372 9.03 8.49 -35.17
C SER A 372 8.05 9.21 -34.25
N ILE A 373 8.54 9.92 -33.23
CA ILE A 373 7.67 10.68 -32.32
C ILE A 373 7.02 11.87 -33.05
N ASN A 374 7.79 12.62 -33.86
CA ASN A 374 7.23 13.69 -34.67
C ASN A 374 6.17 13.15 -35.65
N ALA A 375 6.43 12.01 -36.31
CA ALA A 375 5.46 11.41 -37.23
C ALA A 375 4.14 11.09 -36.54
N ILE A 376 4.16 10.67 -35.28
CA ILE A 376 2.95 10.46 -34.47
C ILE A 376 2.29 11.81 -34.15
N GLN A 377 3.05 12.79 -33.65
CA GLN A 377 2.54 14.11 -33.24
C GLN A 377 1.79 14.84 -34.36
N TYR A 378 2.32 14.82 -35.59
CA TYR A 378 1.69 15.42 -36.78
C TYR A 378 0.82 14.42 -37.57
N ALA A 379 0.73 13.15 -37.14
CA ALA A 379 0.17 11.98 -37.87
C ALA A 379 0.46 11.96 -39.38
N VAL A 380 1.73 12.17 -39.74
CA VAL A 380 2.23 12.12 -41.12
C VAL A 380 2.41 10.66 -41.61
N ARG A 381 2.03 9.65 -40.81
CA ARG A 381 2.08 8.23 -41.21
C ARG A 381 0.71 7.54 -41.17
N ALA A 382 0.02 7.62 -42.31
CA ALA A 382 -0.95 6.63 -42.77
C ALA A 382 -0.32 5.74 -43.85
N LYS A 383 0.42 4.66 -43.46
CA LYS A 383 0.49 3.40 -44.25
C LYS A 383 1.33 2.24 -43.67
N TYR A 384 2.29 2.44 -42.76
CA TYR A 384 3.16 1.31 -42.32
C TYR A 384 3.52 1.22 -40.83
N TYR A 385 3.07 2.12 -39.95
CA TYR A 385 3.33 2.00 -38.51
C TYR A 385 2.26 2.80 -37.75
N GLN A 386 1.23 2.13 -37.23
CA GLN A 386 0.43 2.66 -36.14
C GLN A 386 0.99 2.00 -34.87
N PRO A 387 1.83 2.67 -34.07
CA PRO A 387 2.22 2.11 -32.79
C PRO A 387 0.94 1.96 -31.97
N THR A 388 0.54 0.72 -31.70
CA THR A 388 -0.67 0.37 -30.93
C THR A 388 -0.61 0.87 -29.48
N ILE A 389 0.56 1.33 -29.03
CA ILE A 389 0.88 1.67 -27.64
C ILE A 389 0.84 3.20 -27.37
N ILE A 390 1.18 4.03 -28.36
CA ILE A 390 1.31 5.49 -28.16
C ILE A 390 0.02 6.22 -28.56
N LYS A 391 -0.67 6.82 -27.59
CA LYS A 391 -1.93 7.53 -27.80
C LYS A 391 -1.75 8.95 -28.35
N ILE A 392 -2.58 9.30 -29.33
CA ILE A 392 -2.80 10.68 -29.78
C ILE A 392 -4.27 11.04 -29.65
N TYR A 393 -4.56 12.23 -29.12
CA TYR A 393 -5.92 12.68 -28.86
C TYR A 393 -6.33 13.67 -29.93
N ASP A 394 -7.45 13.36 -30.60
CA ASP A 394 -8.07 14.21 -31.59
C ASP A 394 -9.21 15.02 -30.97
N MET A 395 -9.06 16.34 -30.97
CA MET A 395 -9.98 17.25 -30.28
C MET A 395 -11.32 17.44 -31.01
N ALA A 396 -11.47 16.96 -32.25
CA ALA A 396 -12.74 17.01 -32.97
C ALA A 396 -13.79 16.02 -32.42
N THR A 397 -13.35 14.88 -31.87
CA THR A 397 -14.24 13.78 -31.44
C THR A 397 -14.68 13.84 -29.97
N ALA A 398 -14.12 14.76 -29.18
CA ALA A 398 -14.45 14.90 -27.76
C ALA A 398 -15.80 15.59 -27.49
N SER A 399 -16.47 16.13 -28.52
CA SER A 399 -17.67 16.97 -28.37
C SER A 399 -19.01 16.31 -28.73
N THR A 400 -19.03 15.07 -29.24
CA THR A 400 -20.28 14.39 -29.62
C THR A 400 -20.34 12.99 -29.04
N GLY A 401 -21.29 12.77 -28.14
CA GLY A 401 -21.37 11.56 -27.32
C GLY A 401 -21.49 10.26 -28.12
N ASN A 402 -20.60 9.30 -27.84
CA ASN A 402 -20.93 7.89 -27.61
C ASN A 402 -19.71 7.10 -27.08
N PHE A 403 -19.06 7.61 -26.03
CA PHE A 403 -17.85 6.97 -25.46
C PHE A 403 -18.15 5.59 -24.85
N ARG A 404 -19.38 5.37 -24.34
CA ARG A 404 -19.79 4.10 -23.72
C ARG A 404 -20.04 2.96 -24.71
N SER A 405 -20.48 3.22 -25.94
CA SER A 405 -20.83 2.16 -26.89
C SER A 405 -19.61 1.57 -27.60
N LYS A 406 -18.63 2.40 -27.94
CA LYS A 406 -17.36 1.93 -28.54
C LYS A 406 -16.50 1.14 -27.55
N LEU A 407 -16.53 1.50 -26.26
CA LEU A 407 -15.82 0.76 -25.20
C LEU A 407 -16.40 -0.65 -24.98
N ARG A 408 -17.73 -0.80 -25.10
CA ARG A 408 -18.42 -2.09 -24.89
C ARG A 408 -18.26 -3.05 -26.07
N ALA A 409 -18.05 -2.53 -27.29
CA ALA A 409 -17.75 -3.34 -28.47
C ALA A 409 -16.27 -3.77 -28.55
N MET A 410 -15.35 -3.03 -27.91
CA MET A 410 -13.92 -3.38 -27.86
C MET A 410 -13.56 -4.39 -26.76
N LEU A 411 -14.38 -4.53 -25.73
CA LEU A 411 -14.18 -5.48 -24.61
C LEU A 411 -14.54 -6.94 -24.95
N ASN A 412 -15.09 -7.21 -26.14
CA ASN A 412 -15.57 -8.54 -26.55
C ASN A 412 -14.73 -9.20 -27.66
N ARG A 413 -13.44 -8.85 -27.82
CA ARG A 413 -12.51 -9.63 -28.66
C ARG A 413 -11.67 -10.58 -27.80
N PRO A 414 -11.42 -11.83 -28.24
CA PRO A 414 -10.55 -12.75 -27.50
C PRO A 414 -9.13 -12.17 -27.51
N GLN A 415 -8.55 -11.95 -26.32
CA GLN A 415 -7.15 -11.56 -26.19
C GLN A 415 -6.28 -12.81 -26.23
N ASP A 416 -5.53 -12.96 -27.31
CA ASP A 416 -4.33 -13.79 -27.34
C ASP A 416 -3.27 -13.22 -26.39
N SER A 417 -2.63 -14.15 -25.72
CA SER A 417 -1.69 -13.98 -24.62
C SER A 417 -0.33 -13.42 -25.07
N ASN A 418 0.35 -12.81 -24.10
CA ASN A 418 1.75 -12.37 -24.08
C ASN A 418 2.05 -10.98 -24.68
N THR A 419 2.10 -9.95 -23.84
CA THR A 419 3.29 -9.08 -23.64
C THR A 419 3.08 -8.02 -22.53
N ASN A 420 3.69 -8.30 -21.38
CA ASN A 420 4.29 -7.41 -20.38
C ASN A 420 3.68 -6.02 -20.11
N GLN A 421 2.73 -6.01 -19.18
CA GLN A 421 2.18 -4.83 -18.52
C GLN A 421 2.60 -4.77 -17.02
N GLN A 422 3.86 -5.10 -16.73
CA GLN A 422 4.42 -5.17 -15.37
C GLN A 422 5.80 -4.49 -15.31
N VAL A 423 5.84 -3.16 -15.19
CA VAL A 423 7.03 -2.45 -14.63
C VAL A 423 6.64 -1.20 -13.80
N VAL A 424 5.40 -0.70 -13.83
CA VAL A 424 5.03 0.59 -13.18
C VAL A 424 4.41 0.39 -11.78
N ALA A 425 4.96 -0.54 -11.00
CA ALA A 425 4.27 -1.10 -9.85
C ALA A 425 5.21 -1.46 -8.69
N ASP A 426 6.25 -0.67 -8.46
CA ASP A 426 7.09 -0.80 -7.26
C ASP A 426 7.82 0.50 -6.95
N GLN A 427 7.15 1.41 -6.22
CA GLN A 427 7.86 2.43 -5.44
C GLN A 427 7.13 2.80 -4.14
N TYR A 428 6.47 1.80 -3.55
CA TYR A 428 6.01 1.85 -2.17
C TYR A 428 6.48 0.58 -1.46
N GLN A 429 7.68 0.61 -0.87
CA GLN A 429 7.95 0.04 0.47
C GLN A 429 9.46 -0.06 0.76
N SER A 430 9.96 0.90 1.51
CA SER A 430 10.84 0.60 2.65
C SER A 430 10.63 1.66 3.72
N SER A 431 9.50 1.58 4.41
CA SER A 431 9.30 2.37 5.61
C SER A 431 8.52 1.59 6.67
N HIS A 432 9.14 1.58 7.86
CA HIS A 432 8.85 0.69 8.98
C HIS A 432 7.37 0.68 9.39
N ILE A 433 6.98 -0.44 10.01
CA ILE A 433 5.65 -0.82 10.53
C ILE A 433 4.92 0.29 11.33
N MET A 434 5.62 1.35 11.77
CA MET A 434 5.12 2.43 12.64
C MET A 434 4.73 3.76 11.96
N GLN A 435 4.79 3.90 10.63
CA GLN A 435 4.57 5.22 10.00
C GLN A 435 3.10 5.60 9.72
N CYS A 436 2.13 4.79 10.10
CA CYS A 436 0.71 5.16 10.00
C CYS A 436 0.22 5.72 11.35
N PRO A 437 -0.13 7.02 11.44
CA PRO A 437 -0.60 7.62 12.69
C PRO A 437 -1.85 6.92 13.25
N THR A 438 -2.71 6.40 12.37
CA THR A 438 -3.91 5.64 12.77
C THR A 438 -3.54 4.29 13.38
N ALA A 439 -2.55 3.60 12.81
CA ALA A 439 -2.10 2.30 13.33
C ALA A 439 -1.40 2.45 14.68
N MET A 440 -0.59 3.50 14.85
CA MET A 440 0.10 3.83 16.10
C MET A 440 -0.86 4.26 17.21
N ALA A 441 -1.85 5.10 16.89
CA ALA A 441 -2.88 5.49 17.86
C ALA A 441 -3.68 4.27 18.34
N LEU A 442 -4.07 3.37 17.41
CA LEU A 442 -4.77 2.14 17.80
C LEU A 442 -3.87 1.19 18.61
N LEU A 443 -2.59 1.05 18.25
CA LEU A 443 -1.65 0.22 19.01
C LEU A 443 -1.48 0.73 20.45
N PHE A 444 -1.35 2.05 20.61
CA PHE A 444 -1.28 2.69 21.92
C PHE A 444 -2.56 2.47 22.72
N LEU A 445 -3.73 2.63 22.11
CA LEU A 445 -5.02 2.41 22.76
C LEU A 445 -5.22 0.95 23.18
N LEU A 446 -4.88 -0.03 22.33
CA LEU A 446 -4.95 -1.44 22.66
C LEU A 446 -3.96 -1.81 23.78
N ALA A 447 -2.74 -1.27 23.76
CA ALA A 447 -1.77 -1.50 24.82
C ALA A 447 -2.24 -0.90 26.16
N LEU A 448 -2.82 0.30 26.13
CA LEU A 448 -3.40 0.94 27.30
C LEU A 448 -4.59 0.15 27.85
N GLU A 449 -5.48 -0.32 26.98
CA GLU A 449 -6.59 -1.21 27.33
C GLU A 449 -6.08 -2.46 28.04
N THR A 450 -5.11 -3.17 27.46
CA THR A 450 -4.53 -4.38 28.06
C THR A 450 -4.00 -4.11 29.47
N ILE A 451 -3.30 -2.99 29.66
CA ILE A 451 -2.77 -2.61 30.98
C ILE A 451 -3.90 -2.32 31.96
N LEU A 452 -4.91 -1.57 31.56
CA LEU A 452 -6.04 -1.21 32.42
C LEU A 452 -6.86 -2.44 32.83
N ILE A 453 -7.17 -3.33 31.89
CA ILE A 453 -7.88 -4.58 32.17
C ILE A 453 -7.06 -5.42 33.16
N CYS A 454 -5.77 -5.65 32.89
CA CYS A 454 -4.93 -6.44 33.80
C CYS A 454 -4.91 -5.87 35.22
N ILE A 455 -4.86 -4.54 35.38
CA ILE A 455 -4.92 -3.89 36.69
C ILE A 455 -6.27 -4.15 37.37
N MET A 456 -7.37 -3.97 36.65
CA MET A 456 -8.72 -4.11 37.19
C MET A 456 -9.05 -5.56 37.56
N GLU A 457 -8.71 -6.50 36.69
CA GLU A 457 -8.83 -7.94 36.96
C GLU A 457 -7.95 -8.37 38.14
N SER A 458 -6.76 -7.78 38.30
CA SER A 458 -5.92 -8.02 39.48
C SER A 458 -6.59 -7.53 40.77
N PHE A 459 -7.33 -6.41 40.75
CA PHE A 459 -8.11 -5.96 41.90
C PHE A 459 -9.29 -6.89 42.20
N ILE A 460 -10.00 -7.35 41.17
CA ILE A 460 -11.10 -8.32 41.33
C ILE A 460 -10.56 -9.60 41.98
N LEU A 461 -9.48 -10.16 41.45
CA LEU A 461 -8.78 -11.33 41.99
C LEU A 461 -8.35 -11.14 43.45
N TYR A 462 -7.83 -9.95 43.79
CA TYR A 462 -7.42 -9.63 45.15
C TYR A 462 -8.59 -9.65 46.15
N TYR A 463 -9.71 -9.01 45.80
CA TYR A 463 -10.89 -9.00 46.66
C TYR A 463 -11.60 -10.35 46.69
N HIS A 464 -11.62 -11.11 45.59
CA HIS A 464 -12.09 -12.50 45.57
C HIS A 464 -11.28 -13.38 46.52
N SER A 465 -9.95 -13.28 46.48
CA SER A 465 -9.08 -14.03 47.40
C SER A 465 -9.38 -13.71 48.87
N LYS A 466 -9.70 -12.45 49.19
CA LYS A 466 -10.12 -12.04 50.54
C LYS A 466 -11.48 -12.59 50.95
N ILE A 467 -12.47 -12.58 50.05
CA ILE A 467 -13.78 -13.19 50.30
C ILE A 467 -13.61 -14.69 50.54
N PHE A 468 -12.77 -15.36 49.74
CA PHE A 468 -12.43 -16.78 49.91
C PHE A 468 -11.75 -17.11 51.24
N ALA A 469 -10.86 -16.24 51.70
CA ALA A 469 -10.17 -16.40 52.99
C ALA A 469 -11.08 -16.13 54.20
N ALA A 470 -12.17 -15.39 54.01
CA ALA A 470 -13.05 -14.94 55.09
C ALA A 470 -14.32 -15.80 55.27
N CYS A 471 -14.71 -16.59 54.27
CA CYS A 471 -15.98 -17.32 54.24
C CYS A 471 -15.79 -18.84 54.17
N GLN A 472 -16.74 -19.60 54.76
CA GLN A 472 -16.86 -21.04 54.55
C GLN A 472 -17.84 -21.30 53.40
N PHE A 473 -17.41 -22.06 52.40
CA PHE A 473 -18.16 -22.27 51.18
C PHE A 473 -18.66 -23.71 51.07
N SER A 474 -19.85 -23.88 50.49
CA SER A 474 -20.34 -25.18 50.05
C SER A 474 -19.50 -25.70 48.88
N LEU A 475 -19.52 -27.01 48.62
CA LEU A 475 -18.81 -27.60 47.49
C LEU A 475 -19.19 -26.95 46.14
N ASN A 476 -20.46 -26.55 45.99
CA ASN A 476 -20.96 -25.86 44.78
C ASN A 476 -20.35 -24.46 44.65
N THR A 477 -20.25 -23.72 45.75
CA THR A 477 -19.70 -22.34 45.74
C THR A 477 -18.17 -22.35 45.60
N ILE A 478 -17.47 -23.31 46.22
CA ILE A 478 -16.03 -23.56 46.00
C ILE A 478 -15.79 -23.84 44.52
N GLY A 479 -16.67 -24.64 43.93
CA GLY A 479 -16.62 -24.98 42.53
C GLY A 479 -16.73 -23.77 41.60
N LEU A 480 -17.76 -22.94 41.81
CA LEU A 480 -17.96 -21.70 41.07
C LEU A 480 -16.77 -20.73 41.21
N GLY A 481 -16.17 -20.64 42.40
CA GLY A 481 -15.01 -19.77 42.63
C GLY A 481 -13.71 -20.20 41.99
N GLN A 482 -13.39 -21.50 42.05
CA GLN A 482 -12.19 -22.03 41.37
C GLN A 482 -12.25 -21.82 39.86
N VAL A 483 -13.45 -21.98 39.32
CA VAL A 483 -13.79 -21.71 37.93
C VAL A 483 -13.57 -20.23 37.66
N ASP A 484 -14.18 -19.33 38.43
CA ASP A 484 -14.05 -17.86 38.30
C ASP A 484 -12.58 -17.36 38.21
N PHE A 485 -11.69 -17.86 39.06
CA PHE A 485 -10.25 -17.55 39.01
C PHE A 485 -9.59 -17.90 37.67
N ILE A 486 -9.99 -19.02 37.06
CA ILE A 486 -9.49 -19.46 35.75
C ILE A 486 -9.97 -18.52 34.65
N TYR A 487 -11.22 -18.06 34.71
CA TYR A 487 -11.77 -17.13 33.71
C TYR A 487 -11.14 -15.75 33.79
N HIS A 488 -10.88 -15.21 34.98
CA HIS A 488 -10.09 -13.99 35.14
C HIS A 488 -8.68 -14.13 34.51
N GLY A 489 -8.04 -15.30 34.68
CA GLY A 489 -6.78 -15.63 34.00
C GLY A 489 -6.88 -15.60 32.48
N LEU A 490 -7.90 -16.25 31.91
CA LEU A 490 -8.18 -16.24 30.47
C LEU A 490 -8.48 -14.83 29.97
N TYR A 491 -9.22 -14.05 30.75
CA TYR A 491 -9.58 -12.68 30.42
C TYR A 491 -8.36 -11.76 30.37
N MET A 492 -7.38 -11.93 31.26
CA MET A 492 -6.10 -11.21 31.17
C MET A 492 -5.24 -11.67 29.99
N ALA A 493 -5.24 -12.97 29.67
CA ALA A 493 -4.50 -13.51 28.53
C ALA A 493 -5.03 -13.00 27.18
N THR A 494 -6.32 -12.69 27.12
CA THR A 494 -6.96 -12.34 25.86
C THR A 494 -6.54 -11.00 25.24
N PRO A 495 -6.60 -9.84 25.91
CA PRO A 495 -6.18 -8.57 25.33
C PRO A 495 -4.69 -8.57 25.00
N ILE A 496 -3.87 -9.36 25.71
CA ILE A 496 -2.47 -9.62 25.34
C ILE A 496 -2.40 -10.35 24.01
N TYR A 497 -3.18 -11.42 23.82
CA TYR A 497 -3.25 -12.15 22.57
C TYR A 497 -3.78 -11.28 21.41
N GLN A 498 -4.78 -10.45 21.67
CA GLN A 498 -5.35 -9.50 20.71
C GLN A 498 -4.31 -8.48 20.23
N LEU A 499 -3.47 -7.97 21.13
CA LEU A 499 -2.35 -7.09 20.79
C LEU A 499 -1.34 -7.80 19.88
N CYS A 500 -1.00 -9.06 20.17
CA CYS A 500 -0.13 -9.89 19.34
C CYS A 500 -0.71 -10.13 17.93
N LEU A 501 -1.99 -10.46 17.82
CA LEU A 501 -2.68 -10.61 16.54
C LEU A 501 -2.64 -9.32 15.71
N TYR A 502 -2.83 -8.18 16.37
CA TYR A 502 -2.79 -6.89 15.72
C TYR A 502 -1.39 -6.51 15.22
N LEU A 503 -0.35 -6.69 16.06
CA LEU A 503 1.05 -6.49 15.68
C LEU A 503 1.45 -7.34 14.46
N ASP A 504 1.05 -8.61 14.47
CA ASP A 504 1.32 -9.50 13.35
C ASP A 504 0.53 -9.10 12.10
N THR A 505 -0.73 -8.71 12.25
CA THR A 505 -1.55 -8.20 11.13
C THR A 505 -0.95 -6.94 10.51
N LEU A 506 -0.44 -6.00 11.32
CA LEU A 506 0.27 -4.80 10.84
C LEU A 506 1.59 -5.15 10.15
N ARG A 507 2.36 -6.10 10.70
CA ARG A 507 3.59 -6.59 10.11
C ARG A 507 3.34 -7.20 8.72
N GLN A 508 2.30 -8.02 8.60
CA GLN A 508 1.94 -8.73 7.37
C GLN A 508 1.11 -7.89 6.40
N ARG A 509 0.58 -6.73 6.85
CA ARG A 509 -0.31 -5.83 6.10
C ARG A 509 -1.49 -6.56 5.44
N ASN A 510 -2.04 -7.57 6.13
CA ASN A 510 -2.98 -8.52 5.56
C ASN A 510 -4.44 -8.19 5.93
N VAL A 511 -5.25 -7.92 4.91
CA VAL A 511 -6.66 -7.55 5.06
C VAL A 511 -7.51 -8.64 5.71
N PHE A 512 -7.25 -9.91 5.41
CA PHE A 512 -8.05 -11.00 5.99
C PHE A 512 -7.73 -11.20 7.47
N GLN A 513 -6.48 -10.99 7.87
CA GLN A 513 -6.09 -11.02 9.28
C GLN A 513 -6.68 -9.86 10.09
N LEU A 514 -6.94 -8.71 9.46
CA LEU A 514 -7.73 -7.63 10.09
C LEU A 514 -9.17 -8.07 10.39
N PHE A 515 -9.80 -8.85 9.50
CA PHE A 515 -11.15 -9.38 9.76
C PHE A 515 -11.15 -10.46 10.84
N THR A 516 -10.12 -11.30 10.87
CA THR A 516 -9.86 -12.26 11.96
C THR A 516 -9.79 -11.55 13.32
N LEU A 517 -9.15 -10.37 13.40
CA LEU A 517 -9.11 -9.58 14.63
C LEU A 517 -10.49 -9.06 15.06
N ILE A 518 -11.34 -8.62 14.11
CA ILE A 518 -12.72 -8.21 14.41
C ILE A 518 -13.52 -9.40 14.95
N LEU A 519 -13.40 -10.57 14.31
CA LEU A 519 -14.07 -11.79 14.76
C LEU A 519 -13.65 -12.16 16.18
N PHE A 520 -12.35 -12.13 16.46
CA PHE A 520 -11.80 -12.39 17.80
C PHE A 520 -12.37 -11.42 18.85
N GLY A 521 -12.37 -10.11 18.56
CA GLY A 521 -12.97 -9.10 19.45
C GLY A 521 -14.47 -9.31 19.69
N GLY A 522 -15.22 -9.74 18.68
CA GLY A 522 -16.64 -10.05 18.82
C GLY A 522 -16.89 -11.27 19.72
N LEU A 523 -16.10 -12.34 19.55
CA LEU A 523 -16.13 -13.51 20.43
C LEU A 523 -15.77 -13.14 21.86
N MET A 524 -14.87 -12.17 22.05
CA MET A 524 -14.48 -11.68 23.37
C MET A 524 -15.55 -10.90 24.11
N VAL A 525 -16.33 -10.08 23.40
CA VAL A 525 -17.49 -9.42 24.00
C VAL A 525 -18.50 -10.47 24.49
N ILE A 526 -18.73 -11.53 23.72
CA ILE A 526 -19.62 -12.64 24.12
C ILE A 526 -19.06 -13.36 25.34
N PHE A 527 -17.77 -13.72 25.32
CA PHE A 527 -17.09 -14.38 26.44
C PHE A 527 -17.15 -13.55 27.71
N SER A 528 -16.94 -12.22 27.61
CA SER A 528 -17.06 -11.29 28.73
C SER A 528 -18.47 -11.25 29.33
N GLY A 529 -19.51 -11.24 28.50
CA GLY A 529 -20.89 -11.22 28.98
C GLY A 529 -21.26 -12.48 29.75
N ILE A 530 -20.77 -13.63 29.29
CA ILE A 530 -20.98 -14.92 29.97
C ILE A 530 -20.29 -14.94 31.34
N GLN A 531 -19.04 -14.45 31.41
CA GLN A 531 -18.30 -14.35 32.68
C GLN A 531 -18.96 -13.40 33.69
N THR A 532 -19.45 -12.24 33.24
CA THR A 532 -20.21 -11.31 34.11
C THR A 532 -21.47 -11.98 34.68
N MET A 533 -22.16 -12.82 33.90
CA MET A 533 -23.30 -13.58 34.42
C MET A 533 -22.87 -14.61 35.47
N GLN A 534 -21.74 -15.28 35.27
CA GLN A 534 -21.17 -16.18 36.27
C GLN A 534 -20.82 -15.45 37.57
N HIS A 535 -20.25 -14.26 37.47
CA HIS A 535 -19.87 -13.42 38.60
C HIS A 535 -21.08 -13.02 39.45
N MET A 536 -22.16 -12.53 38.82
CA MET A 536 -23.41 -12.21 39.51
C MET A 536 -24.01 -13.43 40.25
N ILE A 537 -23.90 -14.63 39.67
CA ILE A 537 -24.41 -15.85 40.28
C ILE A 537 -23.49 -16.30 41.43
N PHE A 538 -22.18 -16.11 41.32
CA PHE A 538 -21.24 -16.36 42.40
C PHE A 538 -21.49 -15.43 43.60
N GLU A 539 -21.67 -14.12 43.36
CA GLU A 539 -22.01 -13.14 44.40
C GLU A 539 -23.29 -13.51 45.16
N GLN A 540 -24.33 -13.96 44.44
CA GLN A 540 -25.62 -14.34 45.03
C GLN A 540 -25.55 -15.62 45.87
N ASN A 541 -24.62 -16.52 45.57
CA ASN A 541 -24.42 -17.80 46.29
C ASN A 541 -23.33 -17.73 47.36
N GLY A 542 -22.66 -16.58 47.50
CA GLY A 542 -21.60 -16.35 48.47
C GLY A 542 -22.16 -16.05 49.86
N CYS A 543 -21.56 -16.70 50.86
CA CYS A 543 -21.71 -16.44 52.30
C CYS A 543 -23.16 -16.12 52.74
N ASP A 544 -24.00 -17.15 52.78
CA ASP A 544 -25.29 -17.13 53.48
C ASP A 544 -25.12 -17.70 54.90
N PRO A 545 -25.14 -16.86 55.95
CA PRO A 545 -24.98 -17.33 57.32
C PRO A 545 -26.16 -18.18 57.82
N TRP A 546 -27.30 -18.19 57.11
CA TRP A 546 -28.53 -18.87 57.56
C TRP A 546 -28.67 -20.32 57.07
N ASN A 547 -27.80 -20.78 56.16
CA ASN A 547 -27.82 -22.14 55.62
C ASN A 547 -26.81 -23.08 56.32
N GLN A 548 -26.57 -22.90 57.63
CA GLN A 548 -25.76 -23.79 58.46
C GLN A 548 -26.52 -25.03 58.92
N ASN A 549 -27.07 -25.81 57.98
CA ASN A 549 -27.59 -27.14 58.27
C ASN A 549 -27.25 -28.13 57.16
N SER A 550 -25.96 -28.45 57.00
CA SER A 550 -25.53 -29.79 56.55
C SER A 550 -24.02 -30.01 56.68
N ASN A 551 -23.66 -30.75 57.73
CA ASN A 551 -22.67 -31.84 57.82
C ASN A 551 -21.24 -31.65 57.26
N ASN A 552 -20.28 -31.69 58.21
CA ASN A 552 -18.90 -32.18 58.11
C ASN A 552 -18.41 -32.59 56.71
N ILE A 553 -17.60 -31.73 56.11
CA ILE A 553 -16.66 -32.14 55.05
C ILE A 553 -15.25 -32.13 55.63
N THR A 554 -14.84 -33.29 56.16
CA THR A 554 -13.42 -33.64 56.34
C THR A 554 -12.86 -34.08 55.00
N PHE A 555 -11.84 -33.36 54.48
CA PHE A 555 -11.05 -33.83 53.35
C PHE A 555 -10.08 -34.92 53.80
N PRO A 556 -9.97 -36.08 53.12
CA PRO A 556 -8.95 -37.06 53.41
C PRO A 556 -7.59 -36.52 52.97
N ASN A 557 -6.57 -36.71 53.83
CA ASN A 557 -5.17 -36.61 53.44
C ASN A 557 -4.87 -37.68 52.39
N THR A 558 -4.86 -37.31 51.11
CA THR A 558 -4.21 -38.10 50.07
C THR A 558 -3.34 -37.22 49.19
N THR A 559 -2.10 -37.68 49.05
CA THR A 559 -1.02 -37.18 48.21
C THR A 559 -1.48 -36.92 46.77
N LEU A 560 -1.80 -35.67 46.46
CA LEU A 560 -1.81 -35.17 45.08
C LEU A 560 -1.07 -33.83 45.05
N SER A 561 -0.26 -33.67 44.02
CA SER A 561 1.01 -32.95 44.02
C SER A 561 0.95 -31.47 44.42
N SER A 562 2.03 -31.08 45.10
CA SER A 562 2.47 -29.75 45.50
C SER A 562 2.67 -28.71 44.38
N SER A 563 2.22 -28.98 43.15
CA SER A 563 2.41 -28.09 42.00
C SER A 563 1.18 -27.23 41.64
N LEU A 564 0.04 -27.44 42.31
CA LEU A 564 -1.21 -26.71 42.04
C LEU A 564 -1.67 -25.80 43.21
N LYS A 565 -0.77 -25.49 44.16
CA LYS A 565 -0.98 -24.39 45.11
C LYS A 565 -0.80 -23.05 44.40
N MET A 566 -1.76 -22.67 43.57
CA MET A 566 -1.93 -21.27 43.16
C MET A 566 -2.33 -20.50 44.43
N SER A 567 -1.32 -19.90 45.06
CA SER A 567 -1.35 -18.81 46.04
C SER A 567 -2.73 -18.42 46.59
N VAL A 568 -3.27 -19.25 47.49
CA VAL A 568 -4.34 -18.82 48.41
C VAL A 568 -3.68 -18.61 49.76
N ILE A 569 -3.65 -17.35 50.20
CA ILE A 569 -3.21 -16.95 51.53
C ILE A 569 -4.18 -17.57 52.53
N ILE A 570 -3.78 -18.66 53.18
CA ILE A 570 -4.51 -19.23 54.31
C ILE A 570 -4.16 -18.37 55.53
N SER A 571 -4.99 -17.36 55.84
CA SER A 571 -4.95 -16.70 57.14
C SER A 571 -5.92 -17.41 58.09
N ASN A 572 -5.35 -18.00 59.13
CA ASN A 572 -6.06 -18.68 60.20
C ASN A 572 -6.73 -17.64 61.11
N THR A 573 -8.06 -17.43 61.03
CA THR A 573 -8.78 -16.67 62.07
C THR A 573 -10.22 -17.16 62.25
N THR A 574 -10.50 -17.58 63.49
CA THR A 574 -11.81 -17.68 64.13
C THR A 574 -12.34 -16.27 64.46
N LYS A 575 -13.34 -15.74 63.72
CA LYS A 575 -14.07 -14.51 64.10
C LYS A 575 -15.59 -14.73 64.11
N PRO A 576 -16.39 -13.77 64.64
CA PRO A 576 -17.84 -13.88 64.75
C PRO A 576 -18.58 -13.57 63.45
N VAL A 577 -19.73 -14.24 63.24
CA VAL A 577 -20.58 -14.22 62.03
C VAL A 577 -21.01 -12.82 61.56
N SER A 578 -21.26 -11.86 62.47
CA SER A 578 -21.70 -10.50 62.10
C SER A 578 -20.60 -9.64 61.47
N ILE A 579 -19.34 -9.83 61.87
CA ILE A 579 -18.19 -9.05 61.34
C ILE A 579 -17.86 -9.49 59.90
N TYR A 580 -18.09 -10.77 59.58
CA TYR A 580 -17.84 -11.29 58.24
C TYR A 580 -18.85 -10.81 57.21
N GLN A 581 -20.13 -10.67 57.59
CA GLN A 581 -21.16 -10.13 56.71
C GLN A 581 -20.82 -8.70 56.26
N ASP A 582 -20.52 -7.82 57.21
CA ASP A 582 -20.14 -6.43 56.91
C ASP A 582 -18.85 -6.34 56.08
N THR A 583 -17.87 -7.22 56.36
CA THR A 583 -16.60 -7.28 55.62
C THR A 583 -16.80 -7.82 54.19
N MET A 584 -17.69 -8.80 54.02
CA MET A 584 -18.03 -9.35 52.71
C MET A 584 -18.80 -8.33 51.87
N ASP A 585 -19.82 -7.69 52.43
CA ASP A 585 -20.60 -6.66 51.74
C ASP A 585 -19.68 -5.50 51.32
N THR A 586 -18.69 -5.16 52.16
CA THR A 586 -17.65 -4.20 51.82
C THR A 586 -16.78 -4.69 50.64
N ASN A 587 -16.29 -5.93 50.66
CA ASN A 587 -15.48 -6.47 49.56
C ASN A 587 -16.26 -6.56 48.24
N ILE A 588 -17.52 -7.01 48.27
CA ILE A 588 -18.43 -7.05 47.11
C ILE A 588 -18.66 -5.65 46.55
N SER A 589 -18.93 -4.68 47.44
CA SER A 589 -19.09 -3.27 47.02
C SER A 589 -17.83 -2.71 46.35
N ASN A 590 -16.65 -3.20 46.71
CA ASN A 590 -15.39 -2.82 46.08
C ASN A 590 -15.15 -3.52 44.74
N ILE A 591 -15.70 -4.72 44.51
CA ILE A 591 -15.51 -5.48 43.26
C ILE A 591 -16.34 -4.91 42.11
N ARG A 592 -17.64 -4.65 42.34
CA ARG A 592 -18.59 -4.22 41.29
C ARG A 592 -18.13 -3.04 40.43
N PRO A 593 -17.53 -1.98 40.99
CA PRO A 593 -17.01 -0.87 40.19
C PRO A 593 -15.92 -1.31 39.21
N PHE A 594 -15.04 -2.23 39.60
CA PHE A 594 -13.98 -2.74 38.70
C PHE A 594 -14.57 -3.63 37.62
N GLU A 595 -15.50 -4.51 37.97
CA GLU A 595 -16.14 -5.42 37.02
C GLU A 595 -16.91 -4.66 35.92
N TYR A 596 -17.80 -3.73 36.32
CA TYR A 596 -18.56 -2.93 35.35
C TYR A 596 -17.66 -2.03 34.51
N SER A 597 -16.56 -1.55 35.10
CA SER A 597 -15.59 -0.76 34.36
C SER A 597 -14.83 -1.62 33.35
N SER A 598 -14.45 -2.88 33.68
CA SER A 598 -13.77 -3.80 32.75
C SER A 598 -14.66 -4.06 31.53
N LEU A 599 -15.94 -4.36 31.78
CA LEU A 599 -16.91 -4.61 30.73
C LEU A 599 -17.13 -3.37 29.84
N ALA A 600 -17.24 -2.18 30.44
CA ALA A 600 -17.41 -0.95 29.70
C ALA A 600 -16.18 -0.62 28.84
N ILE A 601 -14.96 -0.84 29.35
CA ILE A 601 -13.71 -0.60 28.62
C ILE A 601 -13.62 -1.52 27.40
N ILE A 602 -13.86 -2.82 27.55
CA ILE A 602 -13.76 -3.76 26.43
C ILE A 602 -14.78 -3.47 25.33
N ILE A 603 -16.03 -3.16 25.69
CA ILE A 603 -17.05 -2.80 24.71
C ILE A 603 -16.64 -1.51 23.99
N LEU A 604 -16.19 -0.50 24.72
CA LEU A 604 -15.75 0.77 24.15
C LEU A 604 -14.59 0.59 23.18
N VAL A 605 -13.53 -0.10 23.59
CA VAL A 605 -12.34 -0.27 22.76
C VAL A 605 -12.60 -1.21 21.60
N PHE A 606 -13.48 -2.20 21.74
CA PHE A 606 -13.96 -2.99 20.60
C PHE A 606 -14.58 -2.10 19.50
N PHE A 607 -15.45 -1.15 19.85
CA PHE A 607 -16.03 -0.23 18.86
C PHE A 607 -14.99 0.71 18.26
N ILE A 608 -14.03 1.20 19.06
CA ILE A 608 -12.92 2.02 18.56
C ILE A 608 -12.05 1.21 17.58
N MET A 609 -11.71 -0.03 17.95
CA MET A 609 -10.98 -0.97 17.11
C MET A 609 -11.74 -1.24 15.82
N LEU A 610 -13.04 -1.48 15.86
CA LEU A 610 -13.87 -1.71 14.66
C LEU A 610 -13.79 -0.51 13.70
N ILE A 611 -13.92 0.71 14.21
CA ILE A 611 -13.81 1.93 13.40
C ILE A 611 -12.40 2.06 12.79
N CYS A 612 -11.37 1.84 13.59
CA CYS A 612 -9.98 1.93 13.16
C CYS A 612 -9.61 0.84 12.16
N VAL A 613 -10.08 -0.41 12.35
CA VAL A 613 -9.90 -1.50 11.40
C VAL A 613 -10.64 -1.22 10.10
N ILE A 614 -11.84 -0.62 10.12
CA ILE A 614 -12.52 -0.18 8.89
C ILE A 614 -11.70 0.90 8.16
N LYS A 615 -11.08 1.82 8.89
CA LYS A 615 -10.17 2.82 8.30
C LYS A 615 -8.90 2.17 7.73
N LEU A 616 -8.27 1.27 8.47
CA LEU A 616 -7.09 0.51 8.03
C LEU A 616 -7.41 -0.41 6.85
N TYR A 617 -8.60 -1.02 6.81
CA TYR A 617 -9.10 -1.77 5.67
C TYR A 617 -9.12 -0.91 4.41
N LYS A 618 -9.60 0.34 4.49
CA LYS A 618 -9.60 1.26 3.34
C LYS A 618 -8.19 1.59 2.87
N LEU A 619 -7.21 1.61 3.78
CA LEU A 619 -5.80 1.87 3.48
C LEU A 619 -5.10 0.64 2.90
N PHE A 620 -5.31 -0.53 3.51
CA PHE A 620 -4.70 -1.81 3.13
C PHE A 620 -5.53 -2.58 2.10
N ARG A 621 -6.60 -2.02 1.53
CA ARG A 621 -7.46 -2.75 0.59
C ARG A 621 -6.61 -3.24 -0.59
N TRP A 622 -6.85 -4.47 -1.02
CA TRP A 622 -6.25 -5.09 -2.21
C TRP A 622 -6.23 -4.18 -3.46
N ASN A 623 -7.22 -3.30 -3.61
CA ASN A 623 -7.28 -2.36 -4.73
C ASN A 623 -6.25 -1.21 -4.65
N ASN A 624 -5.64 -0.95 -3.51
CA ASN A 624 -4.51 -0.03 -3.38
C ASN A 624 -3.17 -0.74 -3.67
N TYR A 625 -3.15 -2.07 -3.57
CA TYR A 625 -2.07 -2.93 -4.05
C TYR A 625 -2.20 -3.26 -5.55
N LEU A 626 -3.11 -2.59 -6.29
CA LEU A 626 -3.19 -2.70 -7.77
C LEU A 626 -1.87 -2.29 -8.46
N PHE A 627 -1.03 -1.54 -7.75
CA PHE A 627 0.32 -1.20 -8.13
C PHE A 627 1.35 -2.22 -7.68
N HIS A 628 1.00 -3.47 -7.40
CA HIS A 628 1.95 -4.59 -7.43
C HIS A 628 1.34 -5.62 -8.38
N THR A 629 2.00 -5.82 -9.52
CA THR A 629 2.17 -7.04 -10.37
C THR A 629 1.12 -8.19 -10.39
N PHE A 630 0.20 -8.36 -9.46
CA PHE A 630 -0.70 -9.51 -9.33
C PHE A 630 -2.07 -9.35 -10.01
N ALA A 631 -2.29 -8.25 -10.73
CA ALA A 631 -3.59 -7.92 -11.31
C ALA A 631 -4.06 -8.86 -12.45
N ASN A 632 -3.15 -9.64 -13.05
CA ASN A 632 -3.50 -10.46 -14.22
C ASN A 632 -3.66 -11.96 -13.94
N ASP A 633 -3.21 -12.49 -12.78
CA ASP A 633 -3.43 -13.90 -12.42
C ASP A 633 -4.41 -14.07 -11.26
N MET A 634 -5.68 -14.31 -11.59
CA MET A 634 -6.72 -14.58 -10.61
C MET A 634 -6.45 -15.83 -9.76
N ARG A 635 -5.68 -16.81 -10.26
CA ARG A 635 -5.41 -18.07 -9.55
C ARG A 635 -4.45 -17.83 -8.39
N LEU A 636 -3.37 -17.09 -8.63
CA LEU A 636 -2.40 -16.69 -7.60
C LEU A 636 -3.06 -15.80 -6.54
N ARG A 637 -3.88 -14.84 -6.97
CA ARG A 637 -4.67 -14.00 -6.05
C ARG A 637 -5.59 -14.85 -5.16
N ASN A 638 -6.32 -15.80 -5.74
CA ASN A 638 -7.21 -16.68 -4.98
C ASN A 638 -6.43 -17.61 -4.03
N ALA A 639 -5.24 -18.07 -4.42
CA ALA A 639 -4.36 -18.88 -3.57
C ALA A 639 -3.86 -18.07 -2.36
N LEU A 640 -3.39 -16.84 -2.58
CA LEU A 640 -2.95 -15.92 -1.51
C LEU A 640 -4.06 -15.57 -0.54
N ILE A 641 -5.28 -15.31 -1.05
CA ILE A 641 -6.46 -15.06 -0.22
C ILE A 641 -6.76 -16.28 0.65
N SER A 642 -6.75 -17.47 0.07
CA SER A 642 -7.03 -18.72 0.79
C SER A 642 -5.99 -18.96 1.90
N TRP A 643 -4.72 -18.70 1.61
CA TRP A 643 -3.62 -18.77 2.59
C TRP A 643 -3.73 -17.74 3.71
N ALA A 644 -4.11 -16.50 3.37
CA ALA A 644 -4.34 -15.44 4.33
C ALA A 644 -5.49 -15.75 5.30
N ILE A 645 -6.57 -16.35 4.79
CA ILE A 645 -7.70 -16.80 5.60
C ILE A 645 -7.28 -17.96 6.51
N PHE A 646 -6.60 -18.97 5.95
CA PHE A 646 -6.13 -20.14 6.69
C PHE A 646 -5.20 -19.75 7.86
N THR A 647 -4.21 -18.89 7.60
CA THR A 647 -3.29 -18.39 8.64
C THR A 647 -3.97 -17.55 9.71
N GLY A 648 -5.04 -16.81 9.37
CA GLY A 648 -5.84 -16.08 10.34
C GLY A 648 -6.62 -17.01 11.26
N LEU A 649 -7.31 -18.00 10.69
CA LEU A 649 -8.11 -18.98 11.45
C LEU A 649 -7.24 -19.81 12.40
N LEU A 650 -6.07 -20.28 11.96
CA LEU A 650 -5.13 -21.05 12.79
C LEU A 650 -4.73 -20.34 14.08
N LYS A 651 -4.60 -19.00 14.05
CA LYS A 651 -4.24 -18.22 15.24
C LYS A 651 -5.41 -18.21 16.23
N ILE A 652 -6.64 -17.99 15.75
CA ILE A 652 -7.82 -18.06 16.61
C ILE A 652 -8.00 -19.47 17.17
N ASP A 653 -7.86 -20.51 16.34
CA ASP A 653 -7.95 -21.91 16.78
C ASP A 653 -6.98 -22.23 17.91
N PHE A 654 -5.73 -21.77 17.80
CA PHE A 654 -4.73 -21.97 18.83
C PHE A 654 -5.15 -21.37 20.17
N PHE A 655 -5.69 -20.15 20.17
CA PHE A 655 -6.18 -19.51 21.40
C PHE A 655 -7.36 -20.28 22.01
N PHE A 656 -8.36 -20.66 21.22
CA PHE A 656 -9.55 -21.36 21.73
C PHE A 656 -9.23 -22.79 22.18
N ALA A 657 -8.29 -23.47 21.53
CA ALA A 657 -7.80 -24.78 21.98
C ALA A 657 -7.04 -24.68 23.31
N PHE A 658 -6.25 -23.62 23.49
CA PHE A 658 -5.60 -23.31 24.77
C PHE A 658 -6.61 -22.98 25.87
N ALA A 659 -7.59 -22.12 25.57
CA ALA A 659 -8.66 -21.77 26.50
C ALA A 659 -9.45 -23.02 26.93
N TYR A 660 -9.80 -23.90 25.99
CA TYR A 660 -10.44 -25.17 26.27
C TYR A 660 -9.58 -26.07 27.17
N ALA A 661 -8.28 -26.21 26.87
CA ALA A 661 -7.37 -27.03 27.68
C ALA A 661 -7.26 -26.53 29.14
N ILE A 662 -7.26 -25.20 29.33
CA ILE A 662 -7.29 -24.59 30.66
C ILE A 662 -8.64 -24.82 31.36
N GLN A 663 -9.77 -24.66 30.65
CA GLN A 663 -11.11 -24.90 31.19
C GLN A 663 -11.34 -26.39 31.54
N LEU A 664 -10.55 -27.31 31.00
CA LEU A 664 -10.55 -28.72 31.40
C LEU A 664 -9.84 -28.97 32.74
N VAL A 665 -8.95 -28.09 33.22
CA VAL A 665 -8.25 -28.30 34.51
C VAL A 665 -9.20 -28.62 35.67
N PRO A 666 -10.35 -27.93 35.84
CA PRO A 666 -11.29 -28.27 36.90
C PRO A 666 -12.10 -29.55 36.62
N THR A 667 -12.14 -30.14 35.41
CA THR A 667 -13.08 -31.23 35.05
C THR A 667 -13.01 -32.48 35.93
N ALA A 668 -11.84 -32.80 36.50
CA ALA A 668 -11.71 -33.88 37.46
C ALA A 668 -12.44 -33.59 38.79
N LEU A 669 -12.52 -32.31 39.18
CA LEU A 669 -13.30 -31.82 40.32
C LEU A 669 -14.80 -31.69 39.98
N LEU A 670 -15.14 -31.53 38.69
CA LEU A 670 -16.52 -31.45 38.16
C LEU A 670 -17.24 -32.82 38.08
N GLY A 671 -16.60 -33.92 38.48
CA GLY A 671 -17.19 -35.27 38.45
C GLY A 671 -17.36 -35.86 37.05
N TYR A 672 -16.68 -35.33 36.02
CA TYR A 672 -16.61 -35.98 34.71
C TYR A 672 -15.66 -37.18 34.78
N THR A 673 -16.17 -38.33 35.21
CA THR A 673 -15.38 -39.58 35.30
C THR A 673 -14.85 -40.09 33.96
N SER A 674 -15.42 -39.62 32.85
CA SER A 674 -15.03 -39.95 31.47
C SER A 674 -13.96 -39.01 30.87
N ILE A 675 -13.42 -38.06 31.65
CA ILE A 675 -12.39 -37.12 31.23
C ILE A 675 -11.15 -37.33 32.11
N PRO A 676 -10.10 -38.03 31.62
CA PRO A 676 -8.88 -38.20 32.38
C PRO A 676 -8.16 -36.86 32.64
N LEU A 677 -7.49 -36.73 33.79
CA LEU A 677 -6.75 -35.51 34.17
C LEU A 677 -5.69 -35.06 33.15
N PHE A 678 -5.10 -36.01 32.41
CA PHE A 678 -4.08 -35.70 31.40
C PHE A 678 -4.67 -35.18 30.08
N GLU A 679 -6.00 -35.20 29.92
CA GLU A 679 -6.65 -34.81 28.66
C GLU A 679 -6.39 -33.36 28.29
N GLY A 680 -6.44 -32.43 29.25
CA GLY A 680 -6.11 -31.03 28.98
C GLY A 680 -4.68 -30.84 28.47
N ALA A 681 -3.71 -31.53 29.08
CA ALA A 681 -2.31 -31.52 28.65
C ALA A 681 -2.14 -32.14 27.26
N LEU A 682 -2.86 -33.23 26.98
CA LEU A 682 -2.85 -33.89 25.67
C LEU A 682 -3.44 -33.00 24.59
N VAL A 683 -4.59 -32.37 24.85
CA VAL A 683 -5.24 -31.43 23.91
C VAL A 683 -4.32 -30.25 23.62
N PHE A 684 -3.67 -29.69 24.64
CA PHE A 684 -2.70 -28.62 24.44
C PHE A 684 -1.50 -29.09 23.60
N ALA A 685 -0.89 -30.24 23.93
CA ALA A 685 0.27 -30.78 23.22
C ALA A 685 -0.06 -31.10 21.75
N ILE A 686 -1.19 -31.76 21.49
CA ILE A 686 -1.64 -32.07 20.13
C ILE A 686 -1.93 -30.78 19.35
N SER A 687 -2.61 -29.81 19.97
CA SER A 687 -2.91 -28.53 19.31
C SER A 687 -1.65 -27.74 19.00
N PHE A 688 -0.65 -27.77 19.90
CA PHE A 688 0.65 -27.15 19.66
C PHE A 688 1.42 -27.84 18.53
N ILE A 689 1.44 -29.17 18.50
CA ILE A 689 2.04 -29.94 17.39
C ILE A 689 1.32 -29.64 16.07
N ALA A 690 -0.02 -29.63 16.06
CA ALA A 690 -0.81 -29.30 14.88
C ALA A 690 -0.53 -27.88 14.39
N PHE A 691 -0.39 -26.92 15.30
CA PHE A 691 -0.02 -25.54 14.98
C PHE A 691 1.40 -25.47 14.37
N LEU A 692 2.37 -26.18 14.93
CA LEU A 692 3.73 -26.26 14.37
C LEU A 692 3.76 -26.93 12.99
N LEU A 693 3.00 -28.01 12.79
CA LEU A 693 2.85 -28.67 11.49
C LEU A 693 2.21 -27.74 10.46
N ALA A 694 1.19 -26.98 10.86
CA ALA A 694 0.57 -25.99 9.98
C ALA A 694 1.57 -24.89 9.60
N ILE A 695 2.31 -24.30 10.56
CA ILE A 695 3.37 -23.32 10.29
C ILE A 695 4.43 -23.90 9.36
N HIS A 696 4.88 -25.14 9.61
CA HIS A 696 5.86 -25.81 8.78
C HIS A 696 5.34 -25.98 7.35
N SER A 697 4.10 -26.44 7.19
CA SER A 697 3.47 -26.62 5.87
C SER A 697 3.31 -25.30 5.11
N ILE A 698 3.01 -24.20 5.82
CA ILE A 698 2.89 -22.86 5.24
C ILE A 698 4.26 -22.33 4.84
N ARG A 699 5.29 -22.54 5.68
CA ARG A 699 6.64 -22.03 5.43
C ARG A 699 7.37 -22.79 4.33
N ASN A 700 7.07 -24.07 4.14
CA ASN A 700 7.77 -24.93 3.18
C ASN A 700 6.90 -25.35 1.98
N GLU A 701 5.63 -24.94 1.95
CA GLU A 701 4.65 -25.38 0.95
C GLU A 701 4.48 -26.90 0.83
N ASP A 702 4.74 -27.62 1.92
CA ASP A 702 4.62 -29.07 1.90
C ASP A 702 3.15 -29.50 2.05
N MET A 703 2.55 -29.88 0.92
CA MET A 703 1.18 -30.41 0.88
C MET A 703 1.03 -31.74 1.61
N ARG A 704 2.12 -32.51 1.79
CA ARG A 704 2.06 -33.76 2.57
C ARG A 704 1.87 -33.43 4.04
N THR A 705 2.67 -32.52 4.57
CA THR A 705 2.51 -32.02 5.95
C THR A 705 1.15 -31.34 6.14
N LEU A 706 0.68 -30.56 5.17
CA LEU A 706 -0.66 -29.95 5.24
C LEU A 706 -1.79 -31.00 5.21
N GLY A 707 -1.62 -32.08 4.45
CA GLY A 707 -2.54 -33.22 4.43
C GLY A 707 -2.59 -33.97 5.76
N VAL A 708 -1.43 -34.19 6.39
CA VAL A 708 -1.35 -34.74 7.76
C VAL A 708 -2.05 -33.81 8.75
N PHE A 709 -1.79 -32.51 8.70
CA PHE A 709 -2.49 -31.51 9.52
C PHE A 709 -4.01 -31.58 9.34
N ASN A 710 -4.51 -31.57 8.10
CA ASN A 710 -5.94 -31.65 7.83
C ASN A 710 -6.57 -32.96 8.34
N THR A 711 -5.81 -34.05 8.33
CA THR A 711 -6.25 -35.35 8.88
C THR A 711 -6.35 -35.30 10.40
N ILE A 712 -5.38 -34.65 11.06
CA ILE A 712 -5.42 -34.40 12.52
C ILE A 712 -6.64 -33.54 12.85
N VAL A 713 -6.87 -32.42 12.15
CA VAL A 713 -8.03 -31.54 12.36
C VAL A 713 -9.35 -32.29 12.15
N LEU A 714 -9.45 -33.13 11.12
CA LEU A 714 -10.64 -33.95 10.89
C LEU A 714 -10.90 -34.91 12.07
N GLY A 715 -9.86 -35.54 12.61
CA GLY A 715 -9.95 -36.35 13.83
C GLY A 715 -10.35 -35.52 15.05
N SER A 716 -9.80 -34.31 15.19
CA SER A 716 -10.15 -33.37 16.27
C SER A 716 -11.62 -32.94 16.21
N ILE A 717 -12.20 -32.71 15.03
CA ILE A 717 -13.63 -32.42 14.87
C ILE A 717 -14.49 -33.56 15.42
N GLY A 718 -14.10 -34.83 15.19
CA GLY A 718 -14.77 -35.98 15.79
C GLY A 718 -14.69 -36.00 17.32
N TYR A 719 -13.50 -35.72 17.87
CA TYR A 719 -13.29 -35.60 19.31
C TYR A 719 -14.13 -34.48 19.95
N PHE A 720 -14.07 -33.26 19.40
CA PHE A 720 -14.84 -32.12 19.91
C PHE A 720 -16.34 -32.30 19.69
N GLY A 721 -16.76 -32.98 18.62
CA GLY A 721 -18.16 -33.40 18.42
C GLY A 721 -18.65 -34.36 19.50
N ASN A 722 -17.84 -35.36 19.88
CA ASN A 722 -18.13 -36.23 21.02
C ASN A 722 -18.16 -35.46 22.35
N ARG A 723 -17.29 -34.46 22.53
CA ARG A 723 -17.29 -33.61 23.73
C ARG A 723 -18.49 -32.68 23.79
N LEU A 724 -18.94 -32.11 22.67
CA LEU A 724 -20.21 -31.37 22.57
C LEU A 724 -21.38 -32.22 23.03
N TYR A 725 -21.45 -33.48 22.57
CA TYR A 725 -22.46 -34.42 23.03
C TYR A 725 -22.34 -34.69 24.53
N THR A 726 -21.13 -34.98 25.02
CA THR A 726 -20.88 -35.28 26.44
C THR A 726 -21.28 -34.13 27.37
N PHE A 727 -20.94 -32.89 26.99
CA PHE A 727 -21.29 -31.71 27.77
C PHE A 727 -22.77 -31.30 27.59
N GLY A 728 -23.38 -31.65 26.45
CA GLY A 728 -24.76 -31.31 26.11
C GLY A 728 -25.82 -32.18 26.79
N ILE A 729 -25.43 -33.32 27.37
CA ILE A 729 -26.35 -34.18 28.12
C ILE A 729 -26.82 -33.45 29.38
N HIS A 730 -28.15 -33.35 29.51
CA HIS A 730 -28.79 -32.76 30.68
C HIS A 730 -28.46 -33.57 31.95
N ARG A 731 -28.25 -32.87 33.06
CA ARG A 731 -27.92 -33.46 34.37
C ARG A 731 -28.92 -32.91 35.38
N GLU A 732 -29.54 -33.78 36.18
CA GLU A 732 -30.54 -33.39 37.18
C GLU A 732 -29.92 -32.55 38.32
N ILE A 733 -28.65 -32.78 38.66
CA ILE A 733 -27.88 -31.98 39.62
C ILE A 733 -26.53 -31.64 38.98
N ASP A 734 -26.29 -30.36 38.71
CA ASP A 734 -25.05 -29.87 38.10
C ASP A 734 -24.48 -28.69 38.90
N PRO A 735 -23.58 -28.94 39.87
CA PRO A 735 -23.02 -27.90 40.72
C PRO A 735 -22.08 -26.93 39.96
N PHE A 736 -21.79 -27.22 38.69
CA PHE A 736 -20.92 -26.43 37.82
C PHE A 736 -21.59 -26.13 36.48
N LEU A 737 -22.90 -25.92 36.50
CA LEU A 737 -23.74 -25.65 35.34
C LEU A 737 -23.19 -24.57 34.41
N LEU A 738 -22.67 -23.48 35.00
CA LEU A 738 -22.07 -22.35 34.26
C LEU A 738 -20.78 -22.76 33.55
N THR A 739 -19.88 -23.45 34.25
CA THR A 739 -18.65 -24.02 33.66
C THR A 739 -18.96 -24.95 32.50
N ARG A 740 -20.04 -25.74 32.62
CA ARG A 740 -20.51 -26.61 31.53
C ARG A 740 -21.02 -25.80 30.34
N HIS A 741 -21.76 -24.71 30.56
CA HIS A 741 -22.19 -23.82 29.47
C HIS A 741 -20.99 -23.17 28.76
N ASP A 742 -19.94 -22.83 29.49
CA ASP A 742 -18.73 -22.22 28.94
C ASP A 742 -17.87 -23.22 28.17
N LEU A 743 -17.73 -24.44 28.72
CA LEU A 743 -17.13 -25.55 28.01
C LEU A 743 -17.93 -25.86 26.74
N LEU A 744 -19.26 -25.86 26.79
CA LEU A 744 -20.13 -26.04 25.61
C LEU A 744 -19.90 -24.93 24.58
N PHE A 745 -19.88 -23.67 25.00
CA PHE A 745 -19.63 -22.53 24.12
C PHE A 745 -18.24 -22.63 23.47
N THR A 746 -17.20 -22.82 24.27
CA THR A 746 -15.81 -22.91 23.80
C THR A 746 -15.64 -24.10 22.86
N THR A 747 -16.23 -25.26 23.19
CA THR A 747 -16.21 -26.46 22.33
C THR A 747 -16.97 -26.23 21.03
N LEU A 748 -18.12 -25.53 21.07
CA LEU A 748 -18.93 -25.23 19.88
C LEU A 748 -18.20 -24.30 18.93
N ILE A 749 -17.64 -23.21 19.46
CA ILE A 749 -16.85 -22.24 18.69
C ILE A 749 -15.61 -22.90 18.12
N LEU A 750 -14.86 -23.66 18.93
CA LEU A 750 -13.68 -24.38 18.47
C LEU A 750 -14.03 -25.41 17.37
N THR A 751 -15.14 -26.14 17.50
CA THR A 751 -15.61 -27.05 16.46
C THR A 751 -15.92 -26.32 15.16
N LEU A 752 -16.62 -25.18 15.23
CA LEU A 752 -16.95 -24.36 14.05
C LEU A 752 -15.70 -23.81 13.39
N LEU A 753 -14.75 -23.27 14.17
CA LEU A 753 -13.51 -22.73 13.66
C LEU A 753 -12.66 -23.84 13.01
N MET A 754 -12.56 -25.02 13.63
CA MET A 754 -11.85 -26.17 13.05
C MET A 754 -12.46 -26.63 11.72
N ILE A 755 -13.79 -26.59 11.57
CA ILE A 755 -14.45 -26.86 10.28
C ILE A 755 -14.04 -25.81 9.24
N LEU A 756 -14.06 -24.52 9.59
CA LEU A 756 -13.63 -23.45 8.69
C LEU A 756 -12.15 -23.58 8.32
N THR A 757 -11.29 -23.93 9.27
CA THR A 757 -9.86 -24.17 9.08
C THR A 757 -9.62 -25.36 8.18
N LEU A 758 -10.36 -26.47 8.36
CA LEU A 758 -10.30 -27.63 7.47
C LEU A 758 -10.74 -27.27 6.05
N CYS A 759 -11.87 -26.58 5.89
CA CYS A 759 -12.34 -26.13 4.58
C CYS A 759 -11.31 -25.21 3.91
N SER A 760 -10.75 -24.24 4.64
CA SER A 760 -9.73 -23.33 4.13
C SER A 760 -8.42 -24.07 3.78
N GLY A 761 -8.01 -25.04 4.59
CA GLY A 761 -6.84 -25.90 4.34
C GLY A 761 -7.01 -26.77 3.10
N LEU A 762 -8.20 -27.36 2.89
CA LEU A 762 -8.54 -28.11 1.68
C LEU A 762 -8.56 -27.22 0.44
N VAL A 763 -9.04 -25.98 0.54
CA VAL A 763 -8.97 -25.00 -0.56
C VAL A 763 -7.51 -24.65 -0.87
N CYS A 764 -6.64 -24.52 0.13
CA CYS A 764 -5.21 -24.32 -0.07
C CYS A 764 -4.57 -25.51 -0.81
N VAL A 765 -4.84 -26.74 -0.38
CA VAL A 765 -4.38 -27.96 -1.07
C VAL A 765 -4.91 -28.01 -2.49
N ARG A 766 -6.20 -27.71 -2.72
CA ARG A 766 -6.81 -27.67 -4.05
C ARG A 766 -6.11 -26.68 -4.98
N ASN A 767 -5.76 -25.49 -4.48
CA ASN A 767 -5.07 -24.49 -5.25
C ASN A 767 -3.65 -24.93 -5.66
N VAL A 768 -2.95 -25.65 -4.78
CA VAL A 768 -1.59 -26.15 -5.07
C VAL A 768 -1.62 -27.38 -5.98
N VAL A 769 -2.52 -28.34 -5.74
CA VAL A 769 -2.56 -29.62 -6.45
C VAL A 769 -3.30 -29.53 -7.78
N LEU A 770 -4.50 -28.92 -7.81
CA LEU A 770 -5.32 -28.86 -9.03
C LEU A 770 -5.00 -27.64 -9.89
N ASN A 771 -4.83 -26.47 -9.25
CA ASN A 771 -4.55 -25.23 -9.99
C ASN A 771 -3.06 -25.02 -10.27
N LYS A 772 -2.18 -25.91 -9.75
CA LYS A 772 -0.71 -25.89 -9.90
C LYS A 772 -0.08 -24.55 -9.52
N VAL A 773 -0.60 -23.89 -8.47
CA VAL A 773 -0.09 -22.61 -7.98
C VAL A 773 0.71 -22.83 -6.70
N ARG A 774 1.98 -22.41 -6.66
CA ARG A 774 2.84 -22.48 -5.48
C ARG A 774 3.27 -21.08 -5.08
N ILE A 775 2.77 -20.57 -3.97
CA ILE A 775 3.01 -19.21 -3.52
C ILE A 775 4.52 -18.95 -3.30
N LEU A 776 5.28 -19.77 -2.57
CA LEU A 776 6.70 -19.53 -2.27
C LEU A 776 7.63 -19.83 -3.45
N GLN A 777 7.31 -20.82 -4.29
CA GLN A 777 8.11 -21.09 -5.51
C GLN A 777 7.81 -20.09 -6.63
N ASP A 778 6.53 -19.71 -6.82
CA ASP A 778 6.13 -18.75 -7.86
C ASP A 778 6.41 -17.29 -7.41
N PHE A 779 6.54 -17.01 -6.11
CA PHE A 779 7.04 -15.73 -5.58
C PHE A 779 8.57 -15.57 -5.62
N LYS A 780 9.35 -16.65 -5.82
CA LYS A 780 10.82 -16.56 -5.85
C LYS A 780 11.37 -15.77 -7.04
N CYS A 781 10.53 -15.39 -8.00
CA CYS A 781 10.84 -14.30 -8.91
C CYS A 781 10.11 -13.04 -8.44
N VAL A 782 10.88 -11.99 -8.13
CA VAL A 782 10.48 -10.59 -7.86
C VAL A 782 10.15 -10.26 -6.39
N CYS A 783 11.19 -10.10 -5.54
CA CYS A 783 11.37 -8.95 -4.62
C CYS A 783 12.65 -9.12 -3.75
N PRO A 784 13.60 -8.15 -3.70
CA PRO A 784 14.85 -8.27 -2.92
C PRO A 784 14.79 -7.97 -1.41
N THR A 785 13.63 -7.75 -0.77
CA THR A 785 13.64 -7.10 0.57
C THR A 785 12.63 -7.62 1.61
N CYS A 786 12.42 -8.92 1.74
CA CYS A 786 11.67 -9.48 2.87
C CYS A 786 12.34 -10.71 3.50
N TYR A 787 13.20 -10.49 4.51
CA TYR A 787 13.17 -11.06 5.88
C TYR A 787 14.58 -11.05 6.51
N PHE A 788 14.71 -10.26 7.59
CA PHE A 788 15.64 -10.31 8.73
C PHE A 788 17.06 -10.90 8.59
N HIS A 789 18.03 -10.13 9.09
CA HIS A 789 19.35 -10.58 9.57
C HIS A 789 19.35 -12.02 10.12
N SER A 790 20.18 -12.87 9.52
CA SER A 790 21.04 -13.79 10.26
C SER A 790 22.47 -13.61 9.79
N THR A 791 23.26 -12.91 10.60
CA THR A 791 24.70 -13.07 10.64
C THR A 791 25.03 -14.49 11.09
N SER A 792 25.71 -15.27 10.24
CA SER A 792 26.75 -16.20 10.66
C SER A 792 27.47 -16.72 9.42
N THR A 793 28.73 -16.33 9.34
CA THR A 793 29.84 -17.06 8.72
C THR A 793 29.66 -18.58 8.78
N GLU A 794 29.84 -19.25 7.65
CA GLU A 794 30.72 -20.41 7.56
C GLU A 794 31.08 -20.67 6.10
N SER A 795 32.39 -20.64 5.85
CA SER A 795 33.06 -21.28 4.73
C SER A 795 32.63 -22.74 4.61
N ASP A 796 32.50 -23.24 3.38
CA ASP A 796 33.30 -24.40 2.99
C ASP A 796 33.25 -24.63 1.46
N THR A 797 34.46 -24.82 0.94
CA THR A 797 34.84 -25.20 -0.42
C THR A 797 34.45 -26.66 -0.77
N PRO A 798 34.54 -27.06 -2.04
CA PRO A 798 33.82 -28.19 -2.60
C PRO A 798 34.56 -29.52 -2.44
N GLN A 799 33.83 -30.64 -2.37
CA GLN A 799 34.40 -31.96 -2.58
C GLN A 799 33.47 -32.93 -3.32
N GLU A 800 34.10 -33.61 -4.27
CA GLU A 800 33.61 -34.60 -5.22
C GLU A 800 33.10 -35.90 -4.57
N SER A 801 32.32 -36.65 -5.35
CA SER A 801 32.48 -38.09 -5.67
C SER A 801 31.09 -38.72 -5.89
N SER A 802 30.71 -38.97 -7.14
CA SER A 802 30.88 -40.23 -7.88
C SER A 802 29.77 -41.25 -7.61
N ASN A 803 29.00 -41.56 -8.66
CA ASN A 803 28.70 -42.92 -9.17
C ASN A 803 27.28 -42.98 -9.78
N LEU A 804 27.16 -43.06 -11.11
CA LEU A 804 27.13 -44.36 -11.81
C LEU A 804 26.90 -44.18 -13.31
N GLU A 805 27.71 -44.94 -14.04
CA GLU A 805 27.83 -45.12 -15.48
C GLU A 805 26.54 -45.57 -16.17
N ALA A 806 26.44 -45.24 -17.47
CA ALA A 806 26.46 -46.21 -18.59
C ALA A 806 25.48 -45.81 -19.71
N ALA A 807 26.02 -45.21 -20.78
CA ALA A 807 25.62 -45.50 -22.15
C ALA A 807 26.74 -45.02 -23.08
N SER A 808 27.36 -46.00 -23.71
CA SER A 808 28.50 -45.99 -24.60
C SER A 808 28.20 -45.48 -26.01
N GLN A 809 29.26 -44.99 -26.66
CA GLN A 809 29.53 -45.05 -28.12
C GLN A 809 28.57 -44.21 -29.01
N ASP A 810 29.03 -43.43 -29.98
CA ASP A 810 30.01 -43.79 -31.00
C ASP A 810 30.46 -42.57 -31.82
N MET A 811 31.66 -42.69 -32.37
CA MET A 811 32.19 -42.09 -33.60
C MET A 811 32.22 -40.55 -33.84
N GLY A 812 33.45 -40.08 -34.12
CA GLY A 812 33.70 -39.55 -35.47
C GLY A 812 34.42 -38.20 -35.57
N ASN A 813 35.73 -38.27 -35.80
CA ASN A 813 36.60 -37.24 -36.38
C ASN A 813 35.94 -36.36 -37.46
N LEU A 814 36.26 -35.06 -37.47
CA LEU A 814 37.06 -34.40 -38.53
C LEU A 814 37.26 -32.88 -38.27
N PRO A 815 38.45 -32.31 -38.58
CA PRO A 815 38.75 -30.87 -38.48
C PRO A 815 38.74 -30.14 -39.84
N TYR A 816 39.07 -28.82 -39.81
CA TYR A 816 39.24 -27.84 -40.90
C TYR A 816 37.96 -27.11 -41.36
N HIS A 817 37.90 -25.81 -41.66
CA HIS A 817 38.91 -24.88 -42.22
C HIS A 817 38.53 -23.40 -41.93
N ASN A 818 39.55 -22.53 -41.93
CA ASN A 818 39.50 -21.06 -42.03
C ASN A 818 38.49 -20.51 -43.06
N LYS A 819 37.74 -19.48 -42.68
CA LYS A 819 37.75 -18.15 -43.32
C LYS A 819 37.06 -17.10 -42.45
#